data_AF-A0A7J5DN65-F1
#
_entry.id   AF-A0A7J5DN65-F1
#
_cell.length_a   1.000
_cell.length_b   1.000
_cell.length_c   1.000
_cell.angle_alpha   90.00
_cell.angle_beta   90.00
_cell.angle_gamma   90.00
#
_symmetry.space_group_name_H-M   'P 1'
#
loop_
_entity.id
_entity.type
_entity.pdbx_description
1 polymer ?
#
loop_
_entity_poly.entity_id
_entity_poly.type
_entity_poly.pdbx_seq_one_letter_code
_entity_poly.pdbx_strand_id
1 'polypeptide(L)'
;MDAGTTNLGVVFIHGLFSSERTWDPLARLLESDEELAAVTVRRFGYASPRLRRFRPDRRTADYNDLADRLKTFLHYQAAEYDRLLLVAHSQGGLIVQRYLARMINSGQGRQLAKIRGVMLLACPNDGSDFMLPLRSAWWQGNPQVRALTPLDPDVKDAQRTVLERIVYAKDVGASSCPVPFWVFGGSEDKVVVRASAQGAFPRFFMLPGDHFSIIRPTSHTDPAYVALRTHLLEVQRRADPAPGAAASNPSPSAAQDTPWGDSAKAARILEALPPYADWLKTLRTQDFFAVSGRVGRLFREAADALGDDPLQFIDPALHDAATACGRATTDLGEAMTELLSADRVDAEAYEDLSAREEEDARTLLLGEHRRGESELRLNTLRDVFFESYDVLVRLLNERLHAPEGTASPAGGTSTPEAVAARPAAPDAADGRSRVGRGLPRYEHELRRAYDRLRSAGIGEPASDAYLSGATAVQHFAAGEGTGPGWVLSLRDGRAVAVSEPVWNALAVAGGSAAQGDPFDRVGHPTAPGSGPTVIGPDEQRVALEGGSWGRGLLVLGDDGWRWEPQVDLGFDRTPSAANWTAGRPAPQLRLRVLVTLPWTAAEGREVTPERRRDLKDRLPFSRLAGAVTTLSLRRGADLRAASWNPGPYRNAIDSISYSATVTPPDGRPALTGAVMAALPGALQPSTVTCAEIAIQDTAAWAAALPPGTSTRLTLEEVQHVLLASWETAANLLPAAVCDTTTPRWAGPPTVELRLTAEGPHDQPRAGLDTLIDLSGLGPTDRGSPSEMAVTITVSPMLGDTERRKLLRRALVHMLQGFGHVEADEHLLV
;
A
#
# COMPACT_ATOMS: atom_id res chain seq x y z
N MET A 1 26.38 26.61 -50.28
CA MET A 1 25.76 26.70 -48.93
C MET A 1 26.10 25.41 -48.25
N ASP A 2 27.19 25.40 -47.50
CA ASP A 2 27.68 24.16 -46.89
C ASP A 2 26.77 23.75 -45.75
N ALA A 3 26.37 22.47 -45.74
CA ALA A 3 25.67 21.89 -44.61
C ALA A 3 26.66 21.86 -43.44
N GLY A 4 26.45 22.74 -42.46
CA GLY A 4 27.36 22.88 -41.32
C GLY A 4 27.56 21.54 -40.62
N THR A 5 28.79 21.03 -40.66
CA THR A 5 29.16 19.76 -40.02
C THR A 5 29.08 19.91 -38.51
N THR A 6 28.01 19.40 -37.90
CA THR A 6 27.79 19.45 -36.45
C THR A 6 28.94 18.80 -35.70
N ASN A 7 29.57 19.52 -34.78
CA ASN A 7 30.77 19.06 -34.08
C ASN A 7 30.38 18.15 -32.91
N LEU A 8 30.78 16.87 -32.98
CA LEU A 8 30.48 15.84 -31.97
C LEU A 8 31.67 15.62 -31.03
N GLY A 9 31.51 15.99 -29.76
CA GLY A 9 32.48 15.67 -28.71
C GLY A 9 32.13 14.37 -27.99
N VAL A 10 33.13 13.54 -27.70
CA VAL A 10 33.00 12.43 -26.74
C VAL A 10 33.79 12.76 -25.48
N VAL A 11 33.12 12.74 -24.32
CA VAL A 11 33.72 13.08 -23.02
C VAL A 11 33.84 11.82 -22.18
N PHE A 12 35.07 11.46 -21.80
CA PHE A 12 35.37 10.31 -20.96
C PHE A 12 35.51 10.69 -19.47
N ILE A 13 34.78 10.00 -18.58
CA ILE A 13 34.75 10.23 -17.13
C ILE A 13 35.25 8.96 -16.41
N HIS A 14 36.43 9.03 -15.79
CA HIS A 14 37.04 7.89 -15.10
C HIS A 14 36.38 7.56 -13.74
N GLY A 15 36.72 6.42 -13.15
CA GLY A 15 36.18 5.94 -11.87
C GLY A 15 37.08 6.18 -10.64
N LEU A 16 36.69 5.58 -9.51
CA LEU A 16 37.41 5.65 -8.23
C LEU A 16 38.85 5.13 -8.37
N PHE A 17 39.81 5.77 -7.68
CA PHE A 17 41.22 5.33 -7.58
C PHE A 17 41.96 5.17 -8.92
N SER A 18 41.47 5.87 -9.96
CA SER A 18 41.99 5.91 -11.32
C SER A 18 42.23 7.36 -11.79
N SER A 19 42.55 7.54 -13.06
CA SER A 19 42.68 8.84 -13.71
C SER A 19 42.26 8.76 -15.18
N GLU A 20 42.16 9.90 -15.85
CA GLU A 20 41.84 10.05 -17.28
C GLU A 20 42.64 9.13 -18.23
N ARG A 21 43.87 8.75 -17.85
CA ARG A 21 44.75 7.84 -18.61
C ARG A 21 44.18 6.43 -18.75
N THR A 22 43.18 6.05 -17.96
CA THR A 22 42.52 4.75 -18.12
C THR A 22 41.77 4.60 -19.45
N TRP A 23 41.48 5.72 -20.11
CA TRP A 23 40.81 5.78 -21.41
C TRP A 23 41.78 5.76 -22.61
N ASP A 24 43.10 5.75 -22.38
CA ASP A 24 44.10 5.77 -23.44
C ASP A 24 43.94 4.65 -24.50
N PRO A 25 43.53 3.40 -24.17
CA PRO A 25 43.25 2.37 -25.17
C PRO A 25 42.05 2.71 -26.07
N LEU A 26 40.92 3.08 -25.47
CA LEU A 26 39.69 3.46 -26.20
C LEU A 26 39.92 4.68 -27.09
N ALA A 27 40.58 5.70 -26.55
CA ALA A 27 40.87 6.93 -27.28
C ALA A 27 41.79 6.69 -28.48
N ARG A 28 42.86 5.89 -28.34
CA ARG A 28 43.73 5.55 -29.49
C ARG A 28 43.00 4.82 -30.61
N LEU A 29 42.03 3.95 -30.27
CA LEU A 29 41.22 3.26 -31.27
C LEU A 29 40.24 4.21 -31.97
N LEU A 30 39.63 5.15 -31.24
CA LEU A 30 38.77 6.19 -31.84
C LEU A 30 39.57 7.15 -32.72
N GLU A 31 40.74 7.59 -32.26
CA GLU A 31 41.66 8.48 -32.97
C GLU A 31 42.21 7.84 -34.28
N SER A 32 42.06 6.52 -34.46
CA SER A 32 42.46 5.77 -35.66
C SER A 32 41.30 5.18 -36.49
N ASP A 33 40.05 5.58 -36.24
CA ASP A 33 38.87 5.11 -36.95
C ASP A 33 38.35 6.19 -37.92
N GLU A 34 38.54 5.97 -39.22
CA GLU A 34 38.28 6.96 -40.27
C GLU A 34 36.80 7.40 -40.33
N GLU A 35 35.84 6.51 -40.02
CA GLU A 35 34.40 6.88 -39.98
C GLU A 35 34.08 7.81 -38.80
N LEU A 36 34.93 7.85 -37.77
CA LEU A 36 34.79 8.68 -36.57
C LEU A 36 35.78 9.86 -36.53
N ALA A 37 36.46 10.18 -37.63
CA ALA A 37 37.41 11.30 -37.72
C ALA A 37 36.81 12.69 -37.37
N ALA A 38 35.48 12.83 -37.44
CA ALA A 38 34.75 14.03 -37.01
C ALA A 38 34.37 14.05 -35.51
N VAL A 39 34.69 13.01 -34.75
CA VAL A 39 34.44 12.92 -33.31
C VAL A 39 35.67 13.35 -32.54
N THR A 40 35.56 14.41 -31.73
CA THR A 40 36.69 14.87 -30.93
C THR A 40 36.68 14.26 -29.53
N VAL A 41 37.79 13.64 -29.14
CA VAL A 41 37.98 13.09 -27.79
C VAL A 41 38.29 14.19 -26.77
N ARG A 42 37.58 14.14 -25.63
CA ARG A 42 37.83 14.92 -24.43
C ARG A 42 37.85 13.99 -23.22
N ARG A 43 38.72 14.25 -22.25
CA ARG A 43 38.85 13.46 -21.01
C ARG A 43 38.61 14.39 -19.82
N PHE A 44 37.77 13.99 -18.87
CA PHE A 44 37.51 14.73 -17.64
C PHE A 44 38.29 14.12 -16.47
N GLY A 45 39.40 14.76 -16.10
CA GLY A 45 40.24 14.36 -14.97
C GLY A 45 39.79 14.96 -13.64
N TYR A 46 39.68 14.12 -12.61
CA TYR A 46 39.45 14.57 -11.22
C TYR A 46 40.27 13.77 -10.20
N ALA A 47 40.47 14.34 -9.01
CA ALA A 47 41.25 13.70 -7.97
C ALA A 47 40.46 12.60 -7.25
N SER A 48 40.87 11.34 -7.41
CA SER A 48 40.38 10.19 -6.63
C SER A 48 41.54 9.48 -5.91
N PRO A 49 42.06 10.05 -4.80
CA PRO A 49 43.25 9.54 -4.13
C PRO A 49 42.96 8.28 -3.29
N ARG A 50 43.84 7.27 -3.36
CA ARG A 50 43.76 6.00 -2.60
C ARG A 50 43.98 6.16 -1.09
N LEU A 51 44.61 7.24 -0.64
CA LEU A 51 44.92 7.51 0.76
C LEU A 51 44.77 9.00 1.08
N ARG A 52 44.12 9.33 2.19
CA ARG A 52 43.94 10.71 2.70
C ARG A 52 45.22 11.29 3.34
N ARG A 53 46.20 10.44 3.68
CA ARG A 53 47.26 10.73 4.68
C ARG A 53 48.40 11.67 4.27
N PHE A 54 48.57 12.02 2.99
CA PHE A 54 49.77 12.75 2.54
C PHE A 54 49.62 14.27 2.38
N ARG A 55 48.40 14.83 2.46
CA ARG A 55 48.13 16.27 2.32
C ARG A 55 46.96 16.71 3.21
N PRO A 56 47.16 16.96 4.51
CA PRO A 56 46.09 17.43 5.41
C PRO A 56 45.57 18.84 5.05
N ASP A 57 46.31 19.58 4.22
CA ASP A 57 45.92 20.86 3.62
C ASP A 57 44.83 20.74 2.53
N ARG A 58 44.38 19.54 2.16
CA ARG A 58 43.46 19.33 1.02
C ARG A 58 42.24 18.46 1.36
N ARG A 59 41.05 19.02 1.16
CA ARG A 59 39.79 18.26 1.19
C ARG A 59 39.68 17.34 -0.04
N THR A 60 39.26 16.09 0.17
CA THR A 60 38.82 15.21 -0.92
C THR A 60 37.43 15.64 -1.40
N ALA A 61 37.28 15.93 -2.69
CA ALA A 61 36.02 16.33 -3.30
C ALA A 61 34.95 15.23 -3.19
N ASP A 62 33.71 15.60 -2.84
CA ASP A 62 32.56 14.69 -2.85
C ASP A 62 31.84 14.67 -4.22
N TYR A 63 30.74 13.92 -4.38
CA TYR A 63 30.06 13.82 -5.68
C TYR A 63 29.34 15.12 -6.11
N ASN A 64 29.00 16.02 -5.19
CA ASN A 64 28.49 17.35 -5.55
C ASN A 64 29.62 18.23 -6.08
N ASP A 65 30.78 18.25 -5.39
CA ASP A 65 31.99 18.95 -5.86
C ASP A 65 32.42 18.46 -7.26
N LEU A 66 32.35 17.15 -7.49
CA LEU A 66 32.73 16.53 -8.77
C LEU A 66 31.69 16.77 -9.88
N ALA A 67 30.40 16.75 -9.54
CA ALA A 67 29.33 17.11 -10.47
C ALA A 67 29.40 18.57 -10.91
N ASP A 68 29.70 19.49 -9.99
CA ASP A 68 29.86 20.91 -10.30
C ASP A 68 31.16 21.17 -11.09
N ARG A 69 32.24 20.43 -10.81
CA ARG A 69 33.44 20.42 -11.67
C ARG A 69 33.15 19.90 -13.09
N LEU A 70 32.33 18.86 -13.23
CA LEU A 70 31.89 18.35 -14.53
C LEU A 70 31.05 19.41 -15.26
N LYS A 71 30.17 20.14 -14.55
CA LYS A 71 29.45 21.30 -15.10
C LYS A 71 30.41 22.36 -15.64
N THR A 72 31.42 22.76 -14.86
CA THR A 72 32.45 23.72 -15.31
C THR A 72 33.18 23.22 -16.55
N PHE A 73 33.59 21.94 -16.59
CA PHE A 73 34.24 21.33 -17.75
C PHE A 73 33.33 21.37 -19.00
N LEU A 74 32.07 20.94 -18.88
CA LEU A 74 31.13 20.89 -20.00
C LEU A 74 30.68 22.27 -20.49
N HIS A 75 30.80 23.31 -19.65
CA HIS A 75 30.45 24.68 -19.98
C HIS A 75 31.61 25.47 -20.60
N TYR A 76 32.87 25.24 -20.19
CA TYR A 76 34.02 26.01 -20.68
C TYR A 76 34.98 25.23 -21.61
N GLN A 77 35.14 23.91 -21.41
CA GLN A 77 36.12 23.08 -22.15
C GLN A 77 35.45 22.14 -23.16
N ALA A 78 34.12 22.01 -23.11
CA ALA A 78 33.30 21.34 -24.11
C ALA A 78 32.16 22.26 -24.61
N ALA A 79 32.44 23.57 -24.67
CA ALA A 79 31.52 24.60 -25.17
C ALA A 79 31.38 24.55 -26.69
N GLU A 80 32.48 24.24 -27.39
CA GLU A 80 32.66 24.20 -28.85
C GLU A 80 31.93 23.04 -29.57
N TYR A 81 31.19 22.21 -28.82
CA TYR A 81 30.48 21.05 -29.35
C TYR A 81 28.97 21.25 -29.31
N ASP A 82 28.35 21.15 -30.48
CA ASP A 82 26.89 21.15 -30.65
C ASP A 82 26.28 19.90 -30.01
N ARG A 83 27.03 18.79 -30.02
CA ARG A 83 26.58 17.46 -29.62
C ARG A 83 27.64 16.78 -28.75
N LEU A 84 27.20 16.15 -27.67
CA LEU A 84 28.06 15.44 -26.72
C LEU A 84 27.57 14.02 -26.45
N LEU A 85 28.49 13.05 -26.49
CA LEU A 85 28.33 11.73 -25.87
C LEU A 85 29.15 11.69 -24.59
N LEU A 86 28.53 11.37 -23.44
CA LEU A 86 29.26 11.13 -22.19
C LEU A 86 29.54 9.64 -22.03
N VAL A 87 30.78 9.25 -21.79
CA VAL A 87 31.18 7.86 -21.56
C VAL A 87 31.84 7.76 -20.20
N ALA A 88 31.28 6.96 -19.29
CA ALA A 88 31.67 6.96 -17.89
C ALA A 88 31.91 5.55 -17.34
N HIS A 89 32.96 5.40 -16.53
CA HIS A 89 33.35 4.13 -15.94
C HIS A 89 33.15 4.12 -14.43
N SER A 90 32.59 3.02 -13.90
CA SER A 90 32.49 2.80 -12.44
C SER A 90 31.83 4.01 -11.75
N GLN A 91 32.41 4.51 -10.65
CA GLN A 91 32.03 5.75 -9.97
C GLN A 91 31.79 6.96 -10.90
N GLY A 92 32.50 7.06 -12.02
CA GLY A 92 32.34 8.15 -12.98
C GLY A 92 30.90 8.28 -13.49
N GLY A 93 30.20 7.15 -13.62
CA GLY A 93 28.80 7.14 -14.03
C GLY A 93 27.84 7.71 -12.98
N LEU A 94 28.19 7.61 -11.69
CA LEU A 94 27.43 8.26 -10.60
C LEU A 94 27.65 9.77 -10.57
N ILE A 95 28.86 10.23 -10.92
CA ILE A 95 29.16 11.67 -11.05
C ILE A 95 28.38 12.27 -12.23
N VAL A 96 28.32 11.58 -13.37
CA VAL A 96 27.47 11.98 -14.50
C VAL A 96 26.00 12.05 -14.08
N GLN A 97 25.49 11.02 -13.40
CA GLN A 97 24.10 11.02 -12.92
C GLN A 97 23.84 12.18 -11.94
N ARG A 98 24.74 12.46 -11.00
CA ARG A 98 24.62 13.58 -10.05
C ARG A 98 24.66 14.94 -10.73
N TYR A 99 25.53 15.14 -11.73
CA TYR A 99 25.55 16.35 -12.55
C TYR A 99 24.21 16.58 -13.27
N LEU A 100 23.71 15.54 -13.94
CA LEU A 100 22.46 15.59 -14.69
C LEU A 100 21.26 15.90 -13.77
N ALA A 101 21.15 15.21 -12.63
CA ALA A 101 20.13 15.46 -11.62
C ALA A 101 20.17 16.90 -11.07
N ARG A 102 21.36 17.42 -10.75
CA ARG A 102 21.53 18.81 -10.28
C ARG A 102 21.09 19.83 -11.31
N MET A 103 21.39 19.60 -12.59
CA MET A 103 20.97 20.47 -13.70
C MET A 103 19.44 20.48 -13.87
N ILE A 104 18.79 19.32 -13.79
CA ILE A 104 17.32 19.20 -13.80
C ILE A 104 16.70 19.93 -12.60
N ASN A 105 17.18 19.65 -11.40
CA ASN A 105 16.62 20.20 -10.15
C ASN A 105 16.83 21.73 -10.03
N SER A 106 17.82 22.28 -10.75
CA SER A 106 18.05 23.73 -10.87
C SER A 106 17.27 24.39 -12.01
N GLY A 107 16.36 23.68 -12.68
CA GLY A 107 15.57 24.21 -13.81
C GLY A 107 16.37 24.39 -15.12
N GLN A 108 17.54 23.75 -15.24
CA GLN A 108 18.48 23.93 -16.35
C GLN A 108 18.44 22.78 -17.38
N GLY A 109 17.37 21.97 -17.39
CA GLY A 109 17.18 20.82 -18.28
C GLY A 109 17.38 21.14 -19.77
N ARG A 110 16.94 22.31 -20.25
CA ARG A 110 17.18 22.75 -21.64
C ARG A 110 18.65 22.80 -22.02
N GLN A 111 19.56 23.06 -21.08
CA GLN A 111 21.01 23.09 -21.33
C GLN A 111 21.60 21.68 -21.53
N LEU A 112 20.88 20.63 -21.12
CA LEU A 112 21.27 19.24 -21.31
C LEU A 112 20.99 18.73 -22.73
N ALA A 113 20.23 19.46 -23.56
CA ALA A 113 19.83 19.01 -24.90
C ALA A 113 21.00 18.75 -25.86
N LYS A 114 22.16 19.38 -25.62
CA LYS A 114 23.41 19.10 -26.34
C LYS A 114 24.00 17.72 -26.01
N ILE A 115 23.64 17.12 -24.88
CA ILE A 115 24.03 15.76 -24.52
C ILE A 115 23.11 14.80 -25.27
N ARG A 116 23.62 14.15 -26.29
CA ARG A 116 22.86 13.25 -27.19
C ARG A 116 22.86 11.79 -26.73
N GLY A 117 23.63 11.47 -25.68
CA GLY A 117 23.56 10.20 -24.99
C GLY A 117 24.57 10.05 -23.85
N VAL A 118 24.38 9.01 -23.04
CA VAL A 118 25.27 8.60 -21.96
C VAL A 118 25.55 7.09 -22.04
N MET A 119 26.82 6.71 -22.03
CA MET A 119 27.28 5.32 -21.97
C MET A 119 27.89 5.05 -20.59
N LEU A 120 27.36 4.07 -19.87
CA LEU A 120 27.82 3.68 -18.54
C LEU A 120 28.49 2.29 -18.60
N LEU A 121 29.76 2.22 -18.22
CA LEU A 121 30.58 1.01 -18.22
C LEU A 121 30.89 0.59 -16.77
N ALA A 122 30.40 -0.58 -16.35
CA ALA A 122 30.58 -1.13 -15.00
C ALA A 122 30.20 -0.14 -13.87
N CYS A 123 29.21 0.72 -14.10
CA CYS A 123 28.77 1.74 -13.14
C CYS A 123 27.92 1.09 -12.02
N PRO A 124 28.26 1.24 -10.72
CA PRO A 124 27.49 0.66 -9.61
C PRO A 124 26.23 1.49 -9.35
N ASN A 125 25.26 1.40 -10.26
CA ASN A 125 24.03 2.19 -10.27
C ASN A 125 23.19 1.99 -8.99
N ASP A 126 23.29 0.83 -8.36
CA ASP A 126 22.61 0.52 -7.09
C ASP A 126 23.56 0.49 -5.86
N GLY A 127 24.83 0.92 -6.03
CA GLY A 127 25.93 0.71 -5.06
C GLY A 127 26.50 -0.71 -5.14
N SER A 128 27.63 -1.01 -4.47
CA SER A 128 28.25 -2.35 -4.56
C SER A 128 28.69 -2.96 -3.23
N ASP A 129 28.40 -4.26 -3.07
CA ASP A 129 28.74 -5.06 -1.88
C ASP A 129 30.23 -5.44 -1.78
N PHE A 130 31.04 -5.15 -2.81
CA PHE A 130 32.47 -5.50 -2.86
C PHE A 130 33.34 -4.76 -1.82
N MET A 131 32.73 -3.97 -0.93
CA MET A 131 33.39 -3.19 0.11
C MET A 131 33.77 -3.99 1.37
N LEU A 132 33.51 -5.30 1.43
CA LEU A 132 33.93 -6.15 2.56
C LEU A 132 35.45 -6.15 2.84
N PRO A 133 36.38 -6.21 1.86
CA PRO A 133 37.82 -6.09 2.11
C PRO A 133 38.29 -4.63 2.28
N LEU A 134 37.50 -3.65 1.84
CA LEU A 134 37.81 -2.22 1.94
C LEU A 134 37.34 -1.58 3.26
N ARG A 135 36.74 -2.37 4.18
CA ARG A 135 36.30 -1.95 5.52
C ARG A 135 37.44 -1.76 6.54
N SER A 136 38.65 -1.42 6.10
CA SER A 136 39.65 -0.89 7.04
C SER A 136 39.24 0.52 7.49
N ALA A 137 39.45 0.85 8.77
CA ALA A 137 39.13 2.17 9.34
C ALA A 137 39.84 3.35 8.63
N TRP A 138 40.82 3.06 7.77
CA TRP A 138 41.63 4.01 7.04
C TRP A 138 40.93 4.62 5.82
N TRP A 139 39.87 3.96 5.31
CA TRP A 139 39.18 4.35 4.07
C TRP A 139 37.75 4.87 4.27
N GLN A 140 37.11 4.61 5.42
CA GLN A 140 35.77 5.11 5.75
C GLN A 140 35.66 6.65 5.76
N GLY A 141 36.77 7.37 5.97
CA GLY A 141 36.83 8.83 5.94
C GLY A 141 36.86 9.48 4.54
N ASN A 142 36.80 8.71 3.45
CA ASN A 142 36.76 9.25 2.09
C ASN A 142 35.30 9.37 1.58
N PRO A 143 34.78 10.59 1.29
CA PRO A 143 33.40 10.76 0.86
C PRO A 143 33.09 10.05 -0.46
N GLN A 144 34.05 9.93 -1.37
CA GLN A 144 33.88 9.23 -2.66
C GLN A 144 33.66 7.72 -2.47
N VAL A 145 34.25 7.15 -1.41
CA VAL A 145 34.13 5.73 -1.05
C VAL A 145 32.83 5.48 -0.30
N ARG A 146 32.47 6.38 0.63
CA ARG A 146 31.20 6.29 1.37
C ARG A 146 29.99 6.30 0.43
N ALA A 147 30.01 7.15 -0.60
CA ALA A 147 28.93 7.26 -1.58
C ALA A 147 28.79 6.04 -2.53
N LEU A 148 29.68 5.03 -2.47
CA LEU A 148 29.53 3.75 -3.18
C LEU A 148 28.80 2.69 -2.36
N THR A 149 28.48 2.98 -1.09
CA THR A 149 27.73 2.05 -0.23
C THR A 149 26.36 1.80 -0.85
N PRO A 150 25.87 0.55 -0.91
CA PRO A 150 24.49 0.26 -1.27
C PRO A 150 23.52 1.16 -0.49
N LEU A 151 22.52 1.70 -1.19
CA LEU A 151 21.50 2.59 -0.63
C LEU A 151 21.99 3.99 -0.18
N ASP A 152 23.13 4.50 -0.66
CA ASP A 152 23.47 5.92 -0.45
C ASP A 152 22.35 6.84 -1.03
N PRO A 153 21.76 7.74 -0.20
CA PRO A 153 20.56 8.48 -0.59
C PRO A 153 20.84 9.54 -1.65
N ASP A 154 22.03 10.14 -1.70
CA ASP A 154 22.37 11.16 -2.70
C ASP A 154 22.60 10.54 -4.09
N VAL A 155 23.13 9.32 -4.12
CA VAL A 155 23.28 8.53 -5.35
C VAL A 155 21.93 8.03 -5.84
N LYS A 156 21.10 7.47 -4.94
CA LYS A 156 19.76 6.97 -5.31
C LYS A 156 18.80 8.08 -5.75
N ASP A 157 18.86 9.26 -5.13
CA ASP A 157 18.10 10.43 -5.59
C ASP A 157 18.53 10.87 -6.99
N ALA A 158 19.85 10.94 -7.25
CA ALA A 158 20.37 11.28 -8.57
C ALA A 158 19.98 10.26 -9.65
N GLN A 159 20.08 8.96 -9.36
CA GLN A 159 19.64 7.87 -10.24
C GLN A 159 18.15 8.01 -10.58
N ARG A 160 17.30 8.25 -9.57
CA ARG A 160 15.86 8.48 -9.75
C ARG A 160 15.58 9.70 -10.64
N THR A 161 16.19 10.85 -10.35
CA THR A 161 16.01 12.06 -11.18
C THR A 161 16.43 11.81 -12.63
N VAL A 162 17.53 11.11 -12.85
CA VAL A 162 17.99 10.76 -14.21
C VAL A 162 17.01 9.81 -14.90
N LEU A 163 16.52 8.78 -14.23
CA LEU A 163 15.56 7.85 -14.83
C LEU A 163 14.26 8.60 -15.20
N GLU A 164 13.64 9.29 -14.25
CA GLU A 164 12.35 9.98 -14.45
C GLU A 164 12.41 11.15 -15.43
N ARG A 165 13.43 12.01 -15.30
CA ARG A 165 13.48 13.32 -15.97
C ARG A 165 14.43 13.37 -17.16
N ILE A 166 15.16 12.28 -17.43
CA ILE A 166 16.11 12.21 -18.55
C ILE A 166 15.94 10.94 -19.39
N VAL A 167 15.90 9.74 -18.80
CA VAL A 167 15.76 8.49 -19.56
C VAL A 167 14.32 8.30 -20.06
N TYR A 168 13.33 8.57 -19.22
CA TYR A 168 11.89 8.46 -19.54
C TYR A 168 11.22 9.80 -19.88
N ALA A 169 12.00 10.89 -19.96
CA ALA A 169 11.48 12.16 -20.44
C ALA A 169 11.07 12.07 -21.91
N LYS A 170 9.97 12.74 -22.28
CA LYS A 170 9.50 12.87 -23.66
C LYS A 170 9.96 14.19 -24.30
N ASP A 171 10.01 15.25 -23.50
CA ASP A 171 10.19 16.63 -23.97
C ASP A 171 11.35 17.37 -23.27
N VAL A 172 11.97 18.30 -23.99
CA VAL A 172 13.03 19.18 -23.48
C VAL A 172 12.41 20.38 -22.76
N GLY A 173 12.58 20.44 -21.44
CA GLY A 173 11.98 21.44 -20.55
C GLY A 173 12.98 22.00 -19.53
N ALA A 174 12.49 22.83 -18.61
CA ALA A 174 13.33 23.30 -17.49
C ALA A 174 13.71 22.16 -16.54
N SER A 175 12.78 21.23 -16.28
CA SER A 175 12.93 20.09 -15.36
C SER A 175 12.87 18.72 -16.05
N SER A 176 13.11 18.66 -17.36
CA SER A 176 13.21 17.42 -18.14
C SER A 176 14.12 17.58 -19.36
N CYS A 177 14.81 16.53 -19.78
CA CYS A 177 15.50 16.51 -21.07
C CYS A 177 15.73 15.06 -21.54
N PRO A 178 15.07 14.57 -22.60
CA PRO A 178 15.32 13.23 -23.13
C PRO A 178 16.79 13.03 -23.54
N VAL A 179 17.51 12.14 -22.85
CA VAL A 179 18.86 11.70 -23.22
C VAL A 179 18.92 10.16 -23.12
N PRO A 180 19.29 9.44 -24.18
CA PRO A 180 19.39 7.98 -24.14
C PRO A 180 20.55 7.54 -23.25
N PHE A 181 20.32 6.49 -22.47
CA PHE A 181 21.35 5.79 -21.70
C PHE A 181 21.61 4.41 -22.31
N TRP A 182 22.87 4.01 -22.37
CA TRP A 182 23.32 2.66 -22.71
C TRP A 182 24.23 2.15 -21.60
N VAL A 183 23.83 1.07 -20.93
CA VAL A 183 24.48 0.60 -19.71
C VAL A 183 25.07 -0.79 -19.94
N PHE A 184 26.31 -0.98 -19.50
CA PHE A 184 27.11 -2.18 -19.79
C PHE A 184 27.75 -2.73 -18.51
N GLY A 185 27.54 -4.02 -18.23
CA GLY A 185 28.26 -4.77 -17.19
C GLY A 185 29.34 -5.67 -17.77
N GLY A 186 30.40 -5.96 -17.00
CA GLY A 186 31.44 -6.92 -17.39
C GLY A 186 31.04 -8.35 -17.03
N SER A 187 31.24 -9.31 -17.94
CA SER A 187 30.89 -10.72 -17.70
C SER A 187 31.68 -11.35 -16.55
N GLU A 188 32.85 -10.82 -16.25
CA GLU A 188 33.76 -11.28 -15.19
C GLU A 188 33.89 -10.23 -14.06
N ASP A 189 33.04 -9.19 -14.06
CA ASP A 189 33.08 -8.13 -13.04
C ASP A 189 32.57 -8.62 -11.69
N LYS A 190 33.52 -8.77 -10.75
CA LYS A 190 33.26 -9.11 -9.34
C LYS A 190 33.15 -7.89 -8.42
N VAL A 191 33.54 -6.70 -8.90
CA VAL A 191 33.51 -5.43 -8.15
C VAL A 191 32.12 -4.79 -8.23
N VAL A 192 31.52 -4.83 -9.42
CA VAL A 192 30.17 -4.35 -9.70
C VAL A 192 29.39 -5.47 -10.39
N VAL A 193 28.75 -6.30 -9.57
CA VAL A 193 27.93 -7.42 -10.04
C VAL A 193 26.82 -6.96 -11.00
N ARG A 194 26.40 -7.85 -11.91
CA ARG A 194 25.41 -7.55 -12.96
C ARG A 194 24.21 -6.72 -12.48
N ALA A 195 23.58 -7.11 -11.37
CA ALA A 195 22.41 -6.40 -10.84
C ALA A 195 22.72 -4.94 -10.46
N SER A 196 23.87 -4.69 -9.84
CA SER A 196 24.36 -3.35 -9.52
C SER A 196 24.76 -2.56 -10.77
N ALA A 197 25.37 -3.21 -11.75
CA ALA A 197 25.71 -2.60 -13.03
C ALA A 197 24.46 -2.17 -13.82
N GLN A 198 23.41 -3.00 -13.82
CA GLN A 198 22.14 -2.74 -14.49
C GLN A 198 21.33 -1.67 -13.76
N GLY A 199 21.12 -1.83 -12.45
CA GLY A 199 20.18 -1.03 -11.67
C GLY A 199 18.79 -0.98 -12.32
N ALA A 200 18.15 0.18 -12.28
CA ALA A 200 16.85 0.41 -12.92
C ALA A 200 16.93 0.96 -14.37
N PHE A 201 18.08 0.85 -15.05
CA PHE A 201 18.21 1.32 -16.44
C PHE A 201 17.64 0.32 -17.46
N PRO A 202 16.80 0.75 -18.42
CA PRO A 202 16.06 -0.16 -19.32
C PRO A 202 16.91 -0.74 -20.47
N ARG A 203 18.03 -0.09 -20.85
CA ARG A 203 18.91 -0.53 -21.93
C ARG A 203 20.23 -1.03 -21.34
N PHE A 204 20.25 -2.30 -20.96
CA PHE A 204 21.40 -2.96 -20.34
C PHE A 204 21.96 -4.11 -21.19
N PHE A 205 23.29 -4.18 -21.29
CA PHE A 205 24.02 -5.18 -22.05
C PHE A 205 25.21 -5.72 -21.25
N MET A 206 25.79 -6.83 -21.69
CA MET A 206 27.03 -7.38 -21.12
C MET A 206 28.17 -7.27 -22.15
N LEU A 207 29.37 -6.97 -21.65
CA LEU A 207 30.63 -6.99 -22.40
C LEU A 207 31.58 -8.02 -21.77
N PRO A 208 32.53 -8.59 -22.55
CA PRO A 208 33.57 -9.43 -21.99
C PRO A 208 34.49 -8.64 -21.03
N GLY A 209 35.11 -9.35 -20.08
CA GLY A 209 36.09 -8.80 -19.15
C GLY A 209 35.55 -8.43 -17.77
N ASP A 210 36.49 -8.03 -16.92
CA ASP A 210 36.31 -7.62 -15.53
C ASP A 210 36.12 -6.09 -15.39
N HIS A 211 35.98 -5.63 -14.14
CA HIS A 211 35.77 -4.22 -13.81
C HIS A 211 36.76 -3.24 -14.47
N PHE A 212 38.00 -3.65 -14.71
CA PHE A 212 39.09 -2.84 -15.23
C PHE A 212 39.40 -3.13 -16.70
N SER A 213 39.18 -4.36 -17.17
CA SER A 213 39.42 -4.73 -18.57
C SER A 213 38.28 -4.35 -19.52
N ILE A 214 37.03 -4.21 -19.03
CA ILE A 214 35.87 -3.75 -19.83
C ILE A 214 36.06 -2.40 -20.55
N ILE A 215 36.99 -1.55 -20.08
CA ILE A 215 37.33 -0.25 -20.69
C ILE A 215 38.66 -0.24 -21.43
N ARG A 216 39.26 -1.42 -21.65
CA ARG A 216 40.59 -1.59 -22.28
C ARG A 216 40.53 -2.52 -23.50
N PRO A 217 39.72 -2.17 -24.52
CA PRO A 217 39.66 -2.92 -25.75
C PRO A 217 41.03 -3.01 -26.41
N THR A 218 41.28 -4.14 -27.07
CA THR A 218 42.58 -4.43 -27.70
C THR A 218 42.61 -4.20 -29.22
N SER A 219 41.44 -4.10 -29.86
CA SER A 219 41.28 -3.91 -31.30
C SER A 219 39.99 -3.17 -31.65
N HIS A 220 39.84 -2.74 -32.91
CA HIS A 220 38.57 -2.22 -33.44
C HIS A 220 37.44 -3.25 -33.51
N THR A 221 37.75 -4.54 -33.38
CA THR A 221 36.78 -5.65 -33.34
C THR A 221 36.37 -6.05 -31.91
N ASP A 222 36.98 -5.44 -30.90
CA ASP A 222 36.65 -5.68 -29.50
C ASP A 222 35.22 -5.23 -29.18
N PRO A 223 34.36 -6.06 -28.53
CA PRO A 223 32.97 -5.71 -28.28
C PRO A 223 32.77 -4.38 -27.52
N ALA A 224 33.70 -4.01 -26.63
CA ALA A 224 33.63 -2.73 -25.92
C ALA A 224 33.86 -1.53 -26.84
N TYR A 225 34.78 -1.67 -27.80
CA TYR A 225 35.01 -0.66 -28.83
C TYR A 225 33.84 -0.59 -29.82
N VAL A 226 33.38 -1.75 -30.31
CA VAL A 226 32.25 -1.84 -31.25
C VAL A 226 31.00 -1.20 -30.67
N ALA A 227 30.67 -1.45 -29.40
CA ALA A 227 29.52 -0.83 -28.73
C ALA A 227 29.61 0.70 -28.68
N LEU A 228 30.79 1.26 -28.34
CA LEU A 228 31.01 2.70 -28.35
C LEU A 228 30.89 3.29 -29.77
N ARG A 229 31.53 2.64 -30.75
CA ARG A 229 31.50 3.01 -32.16
C ARG A 229 30.07 3.07 -32.71
N THR A 230 29.26 2.05 -32.42
CA THR A 230 27.84 1.99 -32.82
C THR A 230 27.05 3.19 -32.30
N HIS A 231 27.21 3.55 -31.02
CA HIS A 231 26.46 4.67 -30.44
C HIS A 231 26.98 6.05 -30.83
N LEU A 232 28.28 6.20 -31.13
CA LEU A 232 28.82 7.42 -31.75
C LEU A 232 28.22 7.64 -33.15
N LEU A 233 28.21 6.60 -34.00
CA LEU A 233 27.58 6.66 -35.32
C LEU A 233 26.04 6.81 -35.26
N GLU A 234 25.40 6.32 -34.20
CA GLU A 234 23.96 6.57 -33.94
C GLU A 234 23.72 8.06 -33.61
N VAL A 235 24.52 8.64 -32.72
CA VAL A 235 24.43 10.06 -32.33
C VAL A 235 24.75 11.00 -33.49
N GLN A 236 25.76 10.69 -34.28
CA GLN A 236 26.18 11.49 -35.44
C GLN A 236 25.07 11.55 -36.52
N ARG A 237 24.36 10.45 -36.75
CA ARG A 237 23.29 10.35 -37.77
C ARG A 237 21.93 10.91 -37.35
N ARG A 238 21.68 11.17 -36.06
CA ARG A 238 20.39 11.72 -35.60
C ARG A 238 20.21 13.17 -36.06
N ALA A 239 19.04 13.49 -36.61
CA ALA A 239 18.61 14.86 -36.85
C ALA A 239 18.23 15.57 -35.53
N ASP A 240 18.18 16.90 -35.55
CA ASP A 240 17.69 17.70 -34.42
C ASP A 240 16.17 17.94 -34.51
N PRO A 241 15.45 17.95 -33.38
CA PRO A 241 14.00 18.14 -33.38
C PRO A 241 13.62 19.58 -33.76
N ALA A 242 12.62 19.73 -34.63
CA ALA A 242 12.15 21.03 -35.09
C ALA A 242 11.39 21.80 -33.98
N PRO A 243 11.56 23.12 -33.86
CA PRO A 243 10.93 23.91 -32.79
C PRO A 243 9.52 24.39 -33.15
N GLY A 244 8.51 23.95 -32.38
CA GLY A 244 7.25 24.70 -32.24
C GLY A 244 5.95 23.88 -32.32
N ALA A 245 5.34 23.61 -31.17
CA ALA A 245 3.90 23.37 -31.03
C ALA A 245 3.47 23.69 -29.59
N ALA A 246 2.74 24.80 -29.40
CA ALA A 246 2.11 25.15 -28.12
C ALA A 246 0.59 25.02 -28.27
N ALA A 247 -0.06 24.31 -27.34
CA ALA A 247 -1.48 24.03 -27.39
C ALA A 247 -2.32 25.10 -26.67
N SER A 248 -3.55 25.30 -27.14
CA SER A 248 -4.52 26.30 -26.66
C SER A 248 -5.63 25.69 -25.77
N ASN A 249 -6.16 26.49 -24.84
CA ASN A 249 -7.30 26.16 -23.97
C ASN A 249 -8.62 26.77 -24.49
N PRO A 250 -9.79 26.19 -24.13
CA PRO A 250 -11.08 26.88 -24.13
C PRO A 250 -11.67 27.12 -22.70
N SER A 251 -12.65 28.02 -22.61
CA SER A 251 -13.33 28.48 -21.38
C SER A 251 -14.84 28.11 -21.35
N PRO A 252 -15.56 28.23 -20.20
CA PRO A 252 -16.87 27.57 -19.98
C PRO A 252 -18.11 28.48 -19.94
N SER A 253 -19.28 27.90 -20.25
CA SER A 253 -20.66 28.22 -19.80
C SER A 253 -21.62 27.12 -20.37
N ALA A 254 -22.85 26.85 -19.91
CA ALA A 254 -23.73 27.42 -18.88
C ALA A 254 -24.61 26.28 -18.25
N ALA A 255 -25.72 26.60 -17.56
CA ALA A 255 -26.71 25.65 -17.03
C ALA A 255 -28.17 26.19 -17.12
N GLN A 256 -29.19 25.32 -17.06
CA GLN A 256 -30.58 25.63 -16.63
C GLN A 256 -31.47 24.36 -16.43
N ASP A 257 -32.63 24.54 -15.76
CA ASP A 257 -33.32 23.56 -14.87
C ASP A 257 -34.49 22.72 -15.45
N THR A 258 -34.90 21.65 -14.74
CA THR A 258 -36.29 21.07 -14.72
C THR A 258 -36.54 20.30 -13.36
N PRO A 259 -37.69 19.65 -13.04
CA PRO A 259 -38.48 19.96 -11.83
C PRO A 259 -38.46 18.91 -10.68
N TRP A 260 -38.95 19.30 -9.50
CA TRP A 260 -38.87 18.55 -8.22
C TRP A 260 -39.38 17.09 -8.20
N GLY A 261 -38.43 16.14 -8.23
CA GLY A 261 -38.59 14.76 -7.74
C GLY A 261 -38.30 14.60 -6.23
N ASP A 262 -38.21 13.33 -5.76
CA ASP A 262 -38.10 12.94 -4.35
C ASP A 262 -36.96 13.65 -3.56
N SER A 263 -35.94 14.17 -4.24
CA SER A 263 -34.92 15.10 -3.73
C SER A 263 -35.45 16.24 -2.85
N ALA A 264 -36.61 16.84 -3.19
CA ALA A 264 -37.18 17.93 -2.39
C ALA A 264 -37.80 17.44 -1.06
N LYS A 265 -38.32 16.21 -1.02
CA LYS A 265 -38.78 15.54 0.21
C LYS A 265 -37.56 15.11 1.05
N ALA A 266 -36.54 14.57 0.38
CA ALA A 266 -35.28 14.19 1.01
C ALA A 266 -34.59 15.36 1.72
N ALA A 267 -34.57 16.55 1.09
CA ALA A 267 -34.06 17.77 1.70
C ALA A 267 -34.81 18.14 3.00
N ARG A 268 -36.15 18.02 3.03
CA ARG A 268 -36.96 18.30 4.23
C ARG A 268 -36.70 17.28 5.37
N ILE A 269 -36.48 16.00 5.05
CA ILE A 269 -36.08 15.00 6.04
C ILE A 269 -34.69 15.30 6.62
N LEU A 270 -33.73 15.68 5.77
CA LEU A 270 -32.38 16.06 6.21
C LEU A 270 -32.35 17.41 6.96
N GLU A 271 -33.36 18.25 6.80
CA GLU A 271 -33.56 19.49 7.57
C GLU A 271 -34.17 19.21 8.96
N ALA A 272 -35.14 18.28 9.05
CA ALA A 272 -35.74 17.83 10.31
C ALA A 272 -34.79 16.94 11.15
N LEU A 273 -33.99 16.09 10.48
CA LEU A 273 -32.96 15.23 11.09
C LEU A 273 -31.59 15.49 10.45
N PRO A 274 -30.86 16.57 10.83
CA PRO A 274 -29.55 16.88 10.25
C PRO A 274 -28.46 15.91 10.73
N PRO A 275 -27.65 15.29 9.83
CA PRO A 275 -26.66 14.25 10.19
C PRO A 275 -25.58 14.64 11.21
N TYR A 276 -25.46 15.93 11.52
CA TYR A 276 -24.42 16.49 12.38
C TYR A 276 -24.98 17.31 13.56
N ALA A 277 -26.29 17.25 13.81
CA ALA A 277 -26.94 18.00 14.87
C ALA A 277 -26.37 17.63 16.26
N ASP A 278 -26.18 18.63 17.13
CA ASP A 278 -25.51 18.40 18.42
C ASP A 278 -26.28 17.45 19.35
N TRP A 279 -27.60 17.33 19.19
CA TRP A 279 -28.41 16.38 19.94
C TRP A 279 -28.11 14.93 19.56
N LEU A 280 -27.75 14.62 18.30
CA LEU A 280 -27.29 13.28 17.89
C LEU A 280 -25.96 12.92 18.56
N LYS A 281 -25.08 13.91 18.76
CA LYS A 281 -23.81 13.72 19.49
C LYS A 281 -24.06 13.42 20.97
N THR A 282 -25.05 14.06 21.58
CA THR A 282 -25.49 13.76 22.95
C THR A 282 -26.09 12.35 23.07
N LEU A 283 -26.97 11.96 22.14
CA LEU A 283 -27.58 10.63 22.11
C LEU A 283 -26.57 9.49 21.91
N ARG A 284 -25.46 9.75 21.21
CA ARG A 284 -24.34 8.80 21.02
C ARG A 284 -23.38 8.69 22.22
N THR A 285 -23.51 9.52 23.26
CA THR A 285 -22.46 9.67 24.30
C THR A 285 -22.94 9.60 25.76
N GLN A 286 -24.24 9.37 26.03
CA GLN A 286 -24.78 9.40 27.39
C GLN A 286 -25.56 8.15 27.81
N ASP A 287 -25.52 7.89 29.12
CA ASP A 287 -26.51 7.07 29.83
C ASP A 287 -27.86 7.79 29.83
N PHE A 288 -28.95 7.07 29.52
CA PHE A 288 -30.22 7.69 29.14
C PHE A 288 -30.94 8.48 30.24
N PHE A 289 -30.56 8.28 31.50
CA PHE A 289 -31.08 9.02 32.66
C PHE A 289 -30.69 10.51 32.68
N ALA A 290 -29.72 10.95 31.87
CA ALA A 290 -29.25 12.34 31.81
C ALA A 290 -29.78 13.15 30.62
N VAL A 291 -30.70 12.59 29.81
CA VAL A 291 -31.17 13.26 28.58
C VAL A 291 -32.01 14.49 28.93
N SER A 292 -31.44 15.67 28.73
CA SER A 292 -32.14 16.93 28.99
C SER A 292 -33.47 17.02 28.22
N GLY A 293 -34.51 17.60 28.83
CA GLY A 293 -35.82 17.81 28.20
C GLY A 293 -35.80 18.68 26.93
N ARG A 294 -34.65 19.28 26.59
CA ARG A 294 -34.40 19.94 25.31
C ARG A 294 -34.14 18.92 24.18
N VAL A 295 -33.38 17.86 24.45
CA VAL A 295 -33.12 16.77 23.50
C VAL A 295 -34.41 15.99 23.25
N GLY A 296 -35.14 15.61 24.30
CA GLY A 296 -36.44 14.94 24.16
C GLY A 296 -37.52 15.77 23.46
N ARG A 297 -37.40 17.11 23.44
CA ARG A 297 -38.27 17.98 22.63
C ARG A 297 -37.90 17.93 21.14
N LEU A 298 -36.63 18.19 20.82
CA LEU A 298 -36.13 18.13 19.44
C LEU A 298 -36.37 16.77 18.79
N PHE A 299 -36.27 15.70 19.58
CA PHE A 299 -36.55 14.34 19.13
C PHE A 299 -38.04 14.12 18.79
N ARG A 300 -38.97 14.65 19.59
CA ARG A 300 -40.41 14.62 19.27
C ARG A 300 -40.76 15.46 18.05
N GLU A 301 -40.22 16.69 17.96
CA GLU A 301 -40.40 17.55 16.78
C GLU A 301 -39.95 16.86 15.48
N ALA A 302 -38.92 16.01 15.54
CA ALA A 302 -38.48 15.19 14.42
C ALA A 302 -39.34 13.92 14.19
N ALA A 303 -39.85 13.28 15.24
CA ALA A 303 -40.77 12.14 15.12
C ALA A 303 -42.12 12.57 14.49
N ASP A 304 -42.69 13.69 14.97
CA ASP A 304 -43.93 14.27 14.46
C ASP A 304 -43.78 14.66 12.98
N ALA A 305 -42.62 15.23 12.60
CA ALA A 305 -42.29 15.58 11.21
C ALA A 305 -42.15 14.36 10.26
N LEU A 306 -41.95 13.15 10.80
CA LEU A 306 -41.94 11.90 10.04
C LEU A 306 -43.31 11.18 10.06
N GLY A 307 -44.19 11.52 11.00
CA GLY A 307 -45.49 10.85 11.20
C GLY A 307 -46.65 11.46 10.41
N ASP A 308 -46.72 12.79 10.28
CA ASP A 308 -47.90 13.51 9.76
C ASP A 308 -47.89 13.80 8.23
N ASP A 309 -46.79 13.52 7.52
CA ASP A 309 -46.73 13.65 6.05
C ASP A 309 -47.05 12.28 5.40
N PRO A 310 -48.03 12.16 4.48
CA PRO A 310 -48.26 10.92 3.75
C PRO A 310 -47.11 10.65 2.76
N LEU A 311 -46.00 10.09 3.28
CA LEU A 311 -44.72 9.81 2.62
C LEU A 311 -44.81 8.77 1.48
N GLN A 312 -45.59 9.04 0.45
CA GLN A 312 -45.55 8.33 -0.83
C GLN A 312 -44.32 8.81 -1.61
N PHE A 313 -43.18 8.18 -1.35
CA PHE A 313 -42.02 8.19 -2.26
C PHE A 313 -42.34 7.36 -3.50
N ILE A 314 -41.76 7.71 -4.64
CA ILE A 314 -41.93 6.94 -5.87
C ILE A 314 -40.99 5.72 -5.85
N ASP A 315 -39.83 5.84 -5.19
CA ASP A 315 -38.90 4.73 -4.94
C ASP A 315 -39.35 3.89 -3.73
N PRO A 316 -39.65 2.58 -3.91
CA PRO A 316 -40.05 1.69 -2.82
C PRO A 316 -38.97 1.50 -1.76
N ALA A 317 -37.68 1.45 -2.15
CA ALA A 317 -36.59 1.25 -1.19
C ALA A 317 -36.39 2.50 -0.31
N LEU A 318 -36.66 3.69 -0.86
CA LEU A 318 -36.64 4.94 -0.11
C LEU A 318 -37.86 5.06 0.80
N HIS A 319 -39.04 4.61 0.35
CA HIS A 319 -40.24 4.49 1.19
C HIS A 319 -40.03 3.54 2.37
N ASP A 320 -39.50 2.34 2.12
CA ASP A 320 -39.25 1.32 3.14
C ASP A 320 -38.22 1.80 4.18
N ALA A 321 -37.12 2.43 3.73
CA ALA A 321 -36.11 2.99 4.61
C ALA A 321 -36.63 4.19 5.44
N ALA A 322 -37.42 5.08 4.82
CA ALA A 322 -38.04 6.20 5.53
C ALA A 322 -39.04 5.72 6.58
N THR A 323 -39.86 4.72 6.25
CA THR A 323 -40.84 4.13 7.16
C THR A 323 -40.17 3.32 8.28
N ALA A 324 -39.04 2.65 7.99
CA ALA A 324 -38.23 1.97 9.01
C ALA A 324 -37.60 2.97 10.00
N CYS A 325 -36.98 4.04 9.48
CA CYS A 325 -36.42 5.11 10.32
C CYS A 325 -37.51 5.83 11.13
N GLY A 326 -38.68 6.09 10.54
CA GLY A 326 -39.85 6.67 11.22
C GLY A 326 -40.28 5.83 12.42
N ARG A 327 -40.53 4.52 12.21
CA ARG A 327 -40.85 3.58 13.30
C ARG A 327 -39.79 3.55 14.39
N ALA A 328 -38.52 3.40 14.01
CA ALA A 328 -37.41 3.38 14.98
C ALA A 328 -37.27 4.71 15.75
N THR A 329 -37.66 5.83 15.15
CA THR A 329 -37.74 7.13 15.83
C THR A 329 -38.90 7.14 16.82
N THR A 330 -40.11 6.76 16.41
CA THR A 330 -41.28 6.69 17.30
C THR A 330 -41.06 5.75 18.49
N ASP A 331 -40.61 4.51 18.24
CA ASP A 331 -40.39 3.50 19.28
C ASP A 331 -39.38 3.98 20.34
N LEU A 332 -38.31 4.66 19.92
CA LEU A 332 -37.32 5.26 20.81
C LEU A 332 -37.89 6.46 21.58
N GLY A 333 -38.71 7.30 20.93
CA GLY A 333 -39.33 8.48 21.54
C GLY A 333 -40.40 8.14 22.57
N GLU A 334 -41.17 7.09 22.32
CA GLU A 334 -42.13 6.53 23.29
C GLU A 334 -41.37 5.93 24.48
N ALA A 335 -40.37 5.07 24.26
CA ALA A 335 -39.58 4.49 25.34
C ALA A 335 -38.85 5.56 26.20
N MET A 336 -38.34 6.64 25.58
CA MET A 336 -37.78 7.78 26.31
C MET A 336 -38.85 8.56 27.09
N THR A 337 -40.08 8.62 26.60
CA THR A 337 -41.20 9.28 27.28
C THR A 337 -41.74 8.43 28.43
N GLU A 338 -41.82 7.10 28.28
CA GLU A 338 -42.11 6.14 29.36
C GLU A 338 -41.11 6.31 30.51
N LEU A 339 -39.80 6.34 30.20
CA LEU A 339 -38.75 6.55 31.21
C LEU A 339 -38.90 7.90 31.94
N LEU A 340 -39.03 8.99 31.18
CA LEU A 340 -39.12 10.35 31.74
C LEU A 340 -40.44 10.64 32.48
N SER A 341 -41.49 9.85 32.26
CA SER A 341 -42.77 9.97 32.97
C SER A 341 -42.81 9.11 34.23
N ALA A 342 -42.20 7.93 34.23
CA ALA A 342 -41.99 7.15 35.46
C ALA A 342 -41.17 7.95 36.49
N ASP A 343 -40.02 8.48 36.08
CA ASP A 343 -39.09 9.26 36.91
C ASP A 343 -39.75 10.52 37.53
N ARG A 344 -40.76 11.07 36.85
CA ARG A 344 -41.53 12.24 37.32
C ARG A 344 -42.69 11.88 38.26
N VAL A 345 -43.36 10.75 38.05
CA VAL A 345 -44.40 10.26 38.97
C VAL A 345 -43.77 9.89 40.32
N ASP A 346 -42.56 9.33 40.30
CA ASP A 346 -41.76 9.14 41.51
C ASP A 346 -41.38 10.49 42.13
N ALA A 347 -40.83 11.44 41.37
CA ALA A 347 -40.42 12.75 41.91
C ALA A 347 -41.54 13.55 42.61
N GLU A 348 -42.77 13.56 42.07
CA GLU A 348 -43.91 14.24 42.70
C GLU A 348 -44.41 13.51 43.98
N ALA A 349 -44.03 12.25 44.20
CA ALA A 349 -44.30 11.52 45.45
C ALA A 349 -43.27 11.79 46.57
N TYR A 350 -42.17 12.48 46.27
CA TYR A 350 -41.07 12.75 47.23
C TYR A 350 -41.10 14.13 47.89
N GLU A 351 -41.90 15.10 47.41
CA GLU A 351 -41.87 16.49 47.93
C GLU A 351 -42.27 16.62 49.42
N ASP A 352 -42.96 15.64 50.00
CA ASP A 352 -43.40 15.63 51.41
C ASP A 352 -42.59 14.69 52.34
N LEU A 353 -41.55 14.00 51.84
CA LEU A 353 -40.74 13.06 52.64
C LEU A 353 -39.50 13.72 53.26
N SER A 354 -39.07 13.27 54.44
CA SER A 354 -37.89 13.85 55.08
C SER A 354 -36.60 13.39 54.37
N ALA A 355 -35.53 14.20 54.43
CA ALA A 355 -34.27 13.96 53.71
C ALA A 355 -33.60 12.61 53.97
N ARG A 356 -33.99 11.89 55.03
CA ARG A 356 -33.51 10.53 55.34
C ARG A 356 -34.38 9.45 54.71
N GLU A 357 -35.68 9.71 54.60
CA GLU A 357 -36.65 8.86 53.90
C GLU A 357 -36.50 9.02 52.38
N GLU A 358 -36.10 10.18 51.87
CA GLU A 358 -35.64 10.35 50.47
C GLU A 358 -34.46 9.43 50.14
N GLU A 359 -33.48 9.30 51.05
CA GLU A 359 -32.25 8.50 50.83
C GLU A 359 -32.55 6.99 50.88
N ASP A 360 -33.33 6.54 51.86
CA ASP A 360 -33.78 5.15 51.96
C ASP A 360 -34.73 4.77 50.80
N ALA A 361 -35.65 5.66 50.38
CA ALA A 361 -36.58 5.37 49.30
C ALA A 361 -35.92 5.41 47.91
N ARG A 362 -34.96 6.34 47.67
CA ARG A 362 -34.08 6.27 46.48
C ARG A 362 -33.33 4.94 46.42
N THR A 363 -32.88 4.44 47.56
CA THR A 363 -32.16 3.15 47.64
C THR A 363 -33.09 1.96 47.38
N LEU A 364 -34.36 2.04 47.80
CA LEU A 364 -35.38 1.01 47.57
C LEU A 364 -35.81 0.93 46.09
N LEU A 365 -36.15 2.08 45.47
CA LEU A 365 -36.72 2.13 44.12
C LEU A 365 -35.67 1.87 43.02
N LEU A 366 -34.41 2.30 43.23
CA LEU A 366 -33.26 1.90 42.41
C LEU A 366 -32.92 0.40 42.52
N GLY A 367 -33.49 -0.30 43.51
CA GLY A 367 -33.38 -1.75 43.67
C GLY A 367 -34.46 -2.55 42.93
N GLU A 368 -35.68 -1.99 42.76
CA GLU A 368 -36.83 -2.71 42.19
C GLU A 368 -37.07 -2.44 40.70
N HIS A 369 -36.75 -1.25 40.18
CA HIS A 369 -36.65 -1.07 38.72
C HIS A 369 -35.37 -1.74 38.19
N ARG A 370 -35.54 -2.81 37.39
CA ARG A 370 -34.43 -3.57 36.79
C ARG A 370 -33.60 -2.69 35.86
N ARG A 371 -32.58 -2.04 36.45
CA ARG A 371 -31.68 -1.08 35.81
C ARG A 371 -31.08 -1.58 34.49
N GLY A 372 -30.86 -2.89 34.36
CA GLY A 372 -30.37 -3.50 33.12
C GLY A 372 -31.39 -3.59 31.97
N GLU A 373 -32.69 -3.82 32.21
CA GLU A 373 -33.63 -4.17 31.12
C GLU A 373 -34.14 -2.93 30.36
N SER A 374 -34.56 -1.88 31.06
CA SER A 374 -35.03 -0.64 30.41
C SER A 374 -33.90 0.12 29.71
N GLU A 375 -32.71 0.12 30.30
CA GLU A 375 -31.51 0.76 29.72
C GLU A 375 -30.97 -0.06 28.54
N LEU A 376 -31.01 -1.40 28.59
CA LEU A 376 -30.71 -2.24 27.43
C LEU A 376 -31.75 -2.07 26.32
N ARG A 377 -33.05 -1.94 26.65
CA ARG A 377 -34.11 -1.64 25.67
C ARG A 377 -33.87 -0.29 24.98
N LEU A 378 -33.53 0.76 25.73
CA LEU A 378 -33.23 2.08 25.18
C LEU A 378 -31.94 2.10 24.33
N ASN A 379 -30.86 1.47 24.79
CA ASN A 379 -29.65 1.31 23.98
C ASN A 379 -29.94 0.52 22.69
N THR A 380 -30.72 -0.55 22.76
CA THR A 380 -31.13 -1.35 21.59
C THR A 380 -31.94 -0.51 20.59
N LEU A 381 -32.95 0.23 21.07
CA LEU A 381 -33.79 1.10 20.23
C LEU A 381 -32.99 2.27 19.63
N ARG A 382 -32.02 2.83 20.37
CA ARG A 382 -31.08 3.84 19.87
C ARG A 382 -30.23 3.30 18.73
N ASP A 383 -29.68 2.10 18.89
CA ASP A 383 -28.77 1.53 17.90
C ASP A 383 -29.56 1.14 16.64
N VAL A 384 -30.78 0.59 16.77
CA VAL A 384 -31.74 0.37 15.66
C VAL A 384 -32.15 1.68 14.97
N PHE A 385 -32.36 2.77 15.73
CA PHE A 385 -32.58 4.10 15.16
C PHE A 385 -31.39 4.57 14.34
N PHE A 386 -30.15 4.46 14.85
CA PHE A 386 -28.96 4.87 14.10
C PHE A 386 -28.70 4.01 12.85
N GLU A 387 -28.91 2.69 12.92
CA GLU A 387 -28.80 1.82 11.74
C GLU A 387 -29.84 2.19 10.67
N SER A 388 -31.10 2.39 11.08
CA SER A 388 -32.19 2.79 10.17
C SER A 388 -31.97 4.18 9.57
N TYR A 389 -31.47 5.11 10.39
CA TYR A 389 -31.14 6.48 9.99
C TYR A 389 -29.94 6.53 9.03
N ASP A 390 -28.86 5.81 9.31
CA ASP A 390 -27.68 5.76 8.43
C ASP A 390 -28.04 5.09 7.08
N VAL A 391 -28.93 4.08 7.07
CA VAL A 391 -29.48 3.49 5.83
C VAL A 391 -30.34 4.49 5.05
N LEU A 392 -31.24 5.21 5.73
CA LEU A 392 -32.07 6.24 5.12
C LEU A 392 -31.22 7.37 4.53
N VAL A 393 -30.30 7.95 5.31
CA VAL A 393 -29.40 9.03 4.89
C VAL A 393 -28.54 8.58 3.71
N ARG A 394 -28.03 7.34 3.71
CA ARG A 394 -27.31 6.76 2.57
C ARG A 394 -28.18 6.74 1.31
N LEU A 395 -29.39 6.17 1.37
CA LEU A 395 -30.29 6.06 0.23
C LEU A 395 -30.76 7.44 -0.27
N LEU A 396 -31.05 8.38 0.64
CA LEU A 396 -31.37 9.78 0.28
C LEU A 396 -30.20 10.43 -0.47
N ASN A 397 -28.96 10.26 -0.01
CA ASN A 397 -27.77 10.80 -0.67
C ASN A 397 -27.48 10.12 -2.02
N GLU A 398 -27.67 8.81 -2.12
CA GLU A 398 -27.55 8.06 -3.39
C GLU A 398 -28.57 8.53 -4.44
N ARG A 399 -29.79 8.91 -4.01
CA ARG A 399 -30.86 9.38 -4.91
C ARG A 399 -30.83 10.87 -5.21
N LEU A 400 -30.42 11.72 -4.26
CA LEU A 400 -30.18 13.17 -4.46
C LEU A 400 -29.13 13.48 -5.53
N HIS A 401 -28.35 12.47 -5.95
CA HIS A 401 -27.27 12.59 -6.93
C HIS A 401 -27.45 11.71 -8.19
N ALA A 402 -28.60 11.05 -8.35
CA ALA A 402 -28.93 10.33 -9.58
C ALA A 402 -29.43 11.30 -10.68
N PRO A 403 -28.97 11.19 -11.95
CA PRO A 403 -29.55 11.96 -13.05
C PRO A 403 -30.95 11.44 -13.39
N GLU A 404 -31.86 12.35 -13.75
CA GLU A 404 -33.23 11.97 -14.13
C GLU A 404 -33.24 11.02 -15.34
N GLY A 405 -33.95 9.90 -15.23
CA GLY A 405 -34.33 9.06 -16.37
C GLY A 405 -33.40 7.89 -16.71
N THR A 406 -33.19 6.95 -15.77
CA THR A 406 -32.76 5.58 -16.12
C THR A 406 -33.66 4.53 -15.45
N ALA A 407 -34.57 3.95 -16.23
CA ALA A 407 -35.28 2.74 -15.84
C ALA A 407 -34.35 1.52 -16.00
N SER A 408 -34.37 0.60 -15.03
CA SER A 408 -33.55 -0.62 -15.07
C SER A 408 -33.95 -1.55 -16.23
N PRO A 409 -33.01 -2.06 -17.03
CA PRO A 409 -33.25 -3.25 -17.84
C PRO A 409 -33.13 -4.51 -16.97
N ALA A 410 -33.99 -5.49 -17.23
CA ALA A 410 -34.04 -6.76 -16.52
C ALA A 410 -32.82 -7.66 -16.82
N GLY A 411 -32.59 -8.64 -15.94
CA GLY A 411 -31.41 -9.50 -15.98
C GLY A 411 -31.27 -10.37 -17.25
N GLY A 412 -30.03 -10.56 -17.68
CA GLY A 412 -29.63 -11.54 -18.68
C GLY A 412 -28.45 -12.36 -18.16
N THR A 413 -28.68 -13.63 -17.86
CA THR A 413 -27.63 -14.58 -17.46
C THR A 413 -26.81 -15.00 -18.67
N SER A 414 -25.49 -14.78 -18.66
CA SER A 414 -24.56 -15.40 -19.60
C SER A 414 -23.25 -15.79 -18.91
N THR A 415 -23.08 -17.08 -18.65
CA THR A 415 -21.84 -17.71 -18.19
C THR A 415 -20.78 -17.72 -19.29
N PRO A 416 -19.52 -17.33 -19.02
CA PRO A 416 -18.39 -17.62 -19.88
C PRO A 416 -17.77 -18.97 -19.49
N GLU A 417 -18.04 -20.01 -20.28
CA GLU A 417 -17.21 -21.23 -20.25
C GLU A 417 -15.85 -20.96 -20.90
N ALA A 418 -14.76 -21.11 -20.13
CA ALA A 418 -13.40 -21.18 -20.66
C ALA A 418 -12.57 -22.14 -19.79
N VAL A 419 -12.72 -23.44 -20.05
CA VAL A 419 -11.99 -24.50 -19.33
C VAL A 419 -10.50 -24.47 -19.69
N ALA A 420 -9.65 -24.13 -18.72
CA ALA A 420 -8.20 -24.30 -18.83
C ALA A 420 -7.84 -25.80 -18.82
N ALA A 421 -6.90 -26.21 -19.67
CA ALA A 421 -6.62 -27.61 -19.95
C ALA A 421 -6.08 -28.39 -18.72
N ARG A 422 -6.57 -29.63 -18.57
CA ARG A 422 -6.08 -30.64 -17.62
C ARG A 422 -4.57 -30.91 -17.80
N PRO A 423 -3.82 -31.18 -16.71
CA PRO A 423 -2.76 -32.17 -16.77
C PRO A 423 -3.43 -33.53 -17.03
N ALA A 424 -3.10 -34.19 -18.14
CA ALA A 424 -3.63 -35.52 -18.41
C ALA A 424 -3.16 -36.50 -17.32
N ALA A 425 -4.09 -37.25 -16.73
CA ALA A 425 -3.73 -38.46 -15.99
C ALA A 425 -3.01 -39.42 -16.95
N PRO A 426 -1.97 -40.14 -16.52
CA PRO A 426 -1.33 -41.15 -17.36
C PRO A 426 -2.37 -42.21 -17.77
N ASP A 427 -2.42 -42.51 -19.06
CA ASP A 427 -3.46 -43.33 -19.66
C ASP A 427 -3.50 -44.73 -19.04
N ALA A 428 -4.69 -45.17 -18.61
CA ALA A 428 -4.88 -46.44 -17.94
C ALA A 428 -4.89 -47.59 -18.95
N ALA A 429 -3.70 -48.07 -19.31
CA ALA A 429 -3.52 -49.32 -20.04
C ALA A 429 -3.93 -50.53 -19.18
N ASP A 430 -5.23 -50.83 -19.21
CA ASP A 430 -5.92 -52.03 -18.76
C ASP A 430 -5.95 -52.34 -17.24
N GLY A 431 -7.12 -52.81 -16.78
CA GLY A 431 -7.36 -53.27 -15.40
C GLY A 431 -7.60 -52.19 -14.34
N ARG A 432 -8.80 -52.24 -13.73
CA ARG A 432 -9.32 -51.35 -12.64
C ARG A 432 -8.25 -50.83 -11.67
N SER A 433 -8.23 -49.52 -11.46
CA SER A 433 -7.43 -48.84 -10.44
C SER A 433 -7.66 -49.43 -9.04
N ARG A 434 -6.61 -49.50 -8.21
CA ARG A 434 -6.68 -50.05 -6.85
C ARG A 434 -6.19 -49.03 -5.84
N VAL A 435 -6.72 -49.08 -4.62
CA VAL A 435 -6.26 -48.19 -3.53
C VAL A 435 -4.76 -48.36 -3.31
N GLY A 436 -4.02 -47.27 -3.44
CA GLY A 436 -2.55 -47.19 -3.29
C GLY A 436 -1.71 -47.61 -4.50
N ARG A 437 -2.31 -48.09 -5.60
CA ARG A 437 -1.59 -48.38 -6.86
C ARG A 437 -0.90 -47.10 -7.35
N GLY A 438 0.37 -47.17 -7.73
CA GLY A 438 1.19 -46.00 -8.05
C GLY A 438 2.11 -45.53 -6.91
N LEU A 439 1.75 -45.79 -5.65
CA LEU A 439 2.57 -45.45 -4.47
C LEU A 439 2.76 -46.63 -3.51
N PRO A 440 3.63 -47.62 -3.83
CA PRO A 440 3.83 -48.82 -3.00
C PRO A 440 4.21 -48.55 -1.54
N ARG A 441 4.89 -47.43 -1.25
CA ARG A 441 5.23 -47.02 0.13
C ARG A 441 4.02 -46.62 0.97
N TYR A 442 2.97 -46.08 0.35
CA TYR A 442 1.78 -45.58 1.02
C TYR A 442 0.56 -46.50 0.85
N GLU A 443 0.69 -47.61 0.10
CA GLU A 443 -0.42 -48.50 -0.26
C GLU A 443 -1.17 -49.03 0.98
N HIS A 444 -0.44 -49.46 2.01
CA HIS A 444 -1.05 -49.99 3.23
C HIS A 444 -1.84 -48.92 4.00
N GLU A 445 -1.29 -47.70 4.10
CA GLU A 445 -1.91 -46.60 4.83
C GLU A 445 -3.13 -46.03 4.10
N LEU A 446 -3.02 -45.86 2.78
CA LEU A 446 -4.14 -45.46 1.91
C LEU A 446 -5.27 -46.49 1.96
N ARG A 447 -4.97 -47.79 1.95
CA ARG A 447 -5.99 -48.85 2.12
C ARG A 447 -6.66 -48.78 3.48
N ARG A 448 -5.88 -48.66 4.57
CA ARG A 448 -6.40 -48.50 5.93
C ARG A 448 -7.19 -47.19 6.14
N ALA A 449 -6.90 -46.15 5.36
CA ALA A 449 -7.70 -44.92 5.34
C ALA A 449 -9.02 -45.12 4.60
N TYR A 450 -8.97 -45.66 3.37
CA TYR A 450 -10.14 -45.99 2.56
C TYR A 450 -11.12 -46.91 3.30
N ASP A 451 -10.65 -48.02 3.88
CA ASP A 451 -11.51 -48.99 4.59
C ASP A 451 -12.27 -48.35 5.77
N ARG A 452 -11.69 -47.31 6.41
CA ARG A 452 -12.33 -46.56 7.50
C ARG A 452 -13.28 -45.45 7.02
N LEU A 453 -13.09 -44.97 5.79
CA LEU A 453 -13.87 -43.86 5.21
C LEU A 453 -14.94 -44.35 4.22
N ARG A 454 -14.90 -45.61 3.80
CA ARG A 454 -15.86 -46.22 2.87
C ARG A 454 -17.32 -46.11 3.33
N SER A 455 -17.56 -46.17 4.64
CA SER A 455 -18.90 -45.98 5.23
C SER A 455 -19.44 -44.56 5.09
N ALA A 456 -18.64 -43.59 4.66
CA ALA A 456 -19.04 -42.21 4.41
C ALA A 456 -19.31 -41.90 2.92
N GLY A 457 -19.46 -42.93 2.07
CA GLY A 457 -19.90 -42.75 0.67
C GLY A 457 -18.80 -42.51 -0.37
N ILE A 458 -17.53 -42.78 -0.02
CA ILE A 458 -16.43 -42.81 -0.99
C ILE A 458 -16.59 -44.03 -1.90
N GLY A 459 -16.68 -43.82 -3.20
CA GLY A 459 -16.83 -44.89 -4.20
C GLY A 459 -15.51 -45.57 -4.56
N GLU A 460 -15.51 -46.31 -5.67
CA GLU A 460 -14.33 -47.08 -6.11
C GLU A 460 -13.20 -46.16 -6.65
N PRO A 461 -11.92 -46.60 -6.60
CA PRO A 461 -10.79 -45.80 -7.08
C PRO A 461 -10.90 -45.42 -8.56
N ALA A 462 -10.80 -44.13 -8.85
CA ALA A 462 -10.87 -43.57 -10.21
C ALA A 462 -9.47 -43.32 -10.81
N SER A 463 -8.44 -43.10 -9.99
CA SER A 463 -7.05 -42.90 -10.43
C SER A 463 -6.08 -43.88 -9.77
N ASP A 464 -4.86 -43.96 -10.30
CA ASP A 464 -3.71 -44.37 -9.50
C ASP A 464 -3.36 -43.24 -8.51
N ALA A 465 -2.74 -43.60 -7.38
CA ALA A 465 -2.25 -42.70 -6.37
C ALA A 465 -0.95 -42.01 -6.80
N TYR A 466 -0.79 -40.73 -6.46
CA TYR A 466 0.38 -39.91 -6.79
C TYR A 466 0.76 -39.00 -5.62
N LEU A 467 1.96 -38.40 -5.67
CA LEU A 467 2.40 -37.42 -4.68
C LEU A 467 2.10 -35.99 -5.15
N SER A 468 1.48 -35.21 -4.26
CA SER A 468 1.33 -33.76 -4.35
C SER A 468 2.16 -33.18 -3.20
N GLY A 469 3.30 -32.57 -3.53
CA GLY A 469 4.37 -32.31 -2.56
C GLY A 469 4.77 -33.56 -1.77
N ALA A 470 4.61 -33.51 -0.44
CA ALA A 470 4.84 -34.63 0.48
C ALA A 470 3.58 -35.49 0.75
N THR A 471 2.43 -35.13 0.19
CA THR A 471 1.12 -35.71 0.48
C THR A 471 0.78 -36.78 -0.57
N ALA A 472 0.39 -37.98 -0.12
CA ALA A 472 -0.14 -39.00 -1.02
C ALA A 472 -1.61 -38.70 -1.33
N VAL A 473 -1.98 -38.73 -2.62
CA VAL A 473 -3.31 -38.35 -3.11
C VAL A 473 -3.84 -39.42 -4.06
N GLN A 474 -5.14 -39.76 -3.95
CA GLN A 474 -5.83 -40.64 -4.90
C GLN A 474 -7.28 -40.19 -5.10
N HIS A 475 -7.78 -40.29 -6.34
CA HIS A 475 -9.15 -39.91 -6.72
C HIS A 475 -10.07 -41.13 -6.75
N PHE A 476 -11.33 -40.93 -6.39
CA PHE A 476 -12.37 -41.94 -6.24
C PHE A 476 -13.68 -41.44 -6.87
N ALA A 477 -14.44 -42.37 -7.44
CA ALA A 477 -15.75 -42.07 -8.00
C ALA A 477 -16.78 -41.77 -6.89
N ALA A 478 -17.93 -41.21 -7.28
CA ALA A 478 -19.09 -41.07 -6.40
C ALA A 478 -19.61 -42.45 -5.94
N GLY A 479 -19.97 -42.57 -4.66
CA GLY A 479 -20.36 -43.85 -4.04
C GLY A 479 -21.50 -44.61 -4.73
N GLU A 480 -22.46 -43.89 -5.32
CA GLU A 480 -23.67 -44.47 -5.95
C GLU A 480 -24.00 -43.86 -7.32
N GLY A 481 -23.04 -43.20 -7.96
CA GLY A 481 -23.17 -42.67 -9.34
C GLY A 481 -23.97 -41.36 -9.51
N THR A 482 -24.52 -40.78 -8.44
CA THR A 482 -25.34 -39.55 -8.47
C THR A 482 -24.80 -38.40 -7.59
N GLY A 483 -23.57 -38.52 -7.08
CA GLY A 483 -22.91 -37.50 -6.24
C GLY A 483 -21.60 -36.97 -6.84
N PRO A 484 -20.89 -36.08 -6.12
CA PRO A 484 -19.53 -35.68 -6.48
C PRO A 484 -18.54 -36.84 -6.33
N GLY A 485 -17.42 -36.78 -7.06
CA GLY A 485 -16.25 -37.62 -6.78
C GLY A 485 -15.59 -37.23 -5.46
N TRP A 486 -14.58 -38.01 -5.06
CA TRP A 486 -13.85 -37.83 -3.81
C TRP A 486 -12.35 -37.90 -4.03
N VAL A 487 -11.60 -37.13 -3.24
CA VAL A 487 -10.14 -37.16 -3.21
C VAL A 487 -9.68 -37.51 -1.81
N LEU A 488 -8.93 -38.60 -1.67
CA LEU A 488 -8.29 -38.99 -0.42
C LEU A 488 -6.87 -38.42 -0.39
N SER A 489 -6.59 -37.55 0.58
CA SER A 489 -5.24 -37.11 0.92
C SER A 489 -4.73 -37.83 2.17
N LEU A 490 -3.44 -38.14 2.19
CA LEU A 490 -2.74 -38.74 3.31
C LEU A 490 -1.40 -38.04 3.53
N ARG A 491 -1.24 -37.41 4.70
CA ARG A 491 -0.04 -36.67 5.12
C ARG A 491 0.22 -36.92 6.60
N ASP A 492 1.46 -37.22 6.97
CA ASP A 492 1.89 -37.46 8.36
C ASP A 492 0.97 -38.43 9.14
N GLY A 493 0.48 -39.47 8.45
CA GLY A 493 -0.44 -40.49 8.98
C GLY A 493 -1.90 -40.04 9.14
N ARG A 494 -2.23 -38.78 8.86
CA ARG A 494 -3.59 -38.23 8.84
C ARG A 494 -4.21 -38.37 7.47
N ALA A 495 -5.42 -38.92 7.41
CA ALA A 495 -6.17 -39.11 6.18
C ALA A 495 -7.40 -38.20 6.14
N VAL A 496 -7.59 -37.48 5.04
CA VAL A 496 -8.76 -36.64 4.82
C VAL A 496 -9.36 -36.97 3.46
N ALA A 497 -10.64 -37.31 3.44
CA ALA A 497 -11.41 -37.41 2.21
C ALA A 497 -12.13 -36.08 1.97
N VAL A 498 -12.00 -35.55 0.77
CA VAL A 498 -12.50 -34.24 0.38
C VAL A 498 -13.35 -34.41 -0.87
N SER A 499 -14.53 -33.79 -0.90
CA SER A 499 -15.35 -33.80 -2.11
C SER A 499 -14.58 -33.16 -3.28
N GLU A 500 -14.70 -33.73 -4.48
CA GLU A 500 -13.98 -33.26 -5.67
C GLU A 500 -14.24 -31.77 -6.00
N PRO A 501 -15.46 -31.19 -5.82
CA PRO A 501 -15.67 -29.75 -5.96
C PRO A 501 -14.81 -28.91 -5.02
N VAL A 502 -14.69 -29.32 -3.74
CA VAL A 502 -13.87 -28.62 -2.74
C VAL A 502 -12.38 -28.79 -3.04
N TRP A 503 -11.95 -29.99 -3.45
CA TRP A 503 -10.57 -30.23 -3.89
C TRP A 503 -10.17 -29.38 -5.10
N ASN A 504 -11.06 -29.26 -6.08
CA ASN A 504 -10.88 -28.41 -7.25
C ASN A 504 -10.86 -26.93 -6.87
N ALA A 505 -11.71 -26.48 -5.94
CA ALA A 505 -11.70 -25.12 -5.42
C ALA A 505 -10.35 -24.77 -4.74
N LEU A 506 -9.75 -25.70 -3.99
CA LEU A 506 -8.42 -25.53 -3.40
C LEU A 506 -7.32 -25.39 -4.46
N ALA A 507 -7.32 -26.27 -5.47
CA ALA A 507 -6.37 -26.19 -6.58
C ALA A 507 -6.49 -24.86 -7.34
N VAL A 508 -7.73 -24.40 -7.57
CA VAL A 508 -8.05 -23.12 -8.22
C VAL A 508 -7.63 -21.92 -7.36
N ALA A 509 -7.77 -21.99 -6.04
CA ALA A 509 -7.33 -20.95 -5.10
C ALA A 509 -5.80 -20.87 -4.99
N GLY A 510 -5.11 -22.01 -5.04
CA GLY A 510 -3.64 -22.06 -5.08
C GLY A 510 -3.03 -21.55 -6.38
N GLY A 511 -3.81 -21.50 -7.47
CA GLY A 511 -3.41 -20.94 -8.76
C GLY A 511 -2.90 -21.98 -9.76
N SER A 512 -2.43 -21.51 -10.92
CA SER A 512 -2.06 -22.40 -12.04
C SER A 512 -0.91 -23.36 -11.68
N ALA A 513 -1.01 -24.61 -12.15
CA ALA A 513 0.04 -25.64 -12.06
C ALA A 513 1.35 -25.22 -12.76
N ALA A 514 1.31 -24.26 -13.70
CA ALA A 514 2.50 -23.67 -14.31
C ALA A 514 3.38 -22.90 -13.31
N GLN A 515 2.86 -22.59 -12.11
CA GLN A 515 3.57 -21.94 -11.01
C GLN A 515 4.02 -22.94 -9.91
N GLY A 516 3.97 -24.25 -10.20
CA GLY A 516 4.19 -25.32 -9.23
C GLY A 516 2.89 -25.86 -8.64
N ASP A 517 2.99 -26.84 -7.74
CA ASP A 517 1.83 -27.46 -7.09
C ASP A 517 1.01 -26.38 -6.33
N PRO A 518 -0.31 -26.24 -6.59
CA PRO A 518 -1.14 -25.31 -5.83
C PRO A 518 -1.20 -25.64 -4.33
N PHE A 519 -1.10 -26.92 -3.94
CA PHE A 519 -1.20 -27.33 -2.54
C PHE A 519 0.06 -27.01 -1.71
N ASP A 520 1.23 -26.88 -2.35
CA ASP A 520 2.45 -26.34 -1.70
C ASP A 520 2.31 -24.84 -1.33
N ARG A 521 1.29 -24.15 -1.86
CA ARG A 521 0.97 -22.75 -1.56
C ARG A 521 -0.11 -22.61 -0.50
N VAL A 522 -1.32 -23.09 -0.79
CA VAL A 522 -2.47 -22.96 0.13
C VAL A 522 -2.47 -23.96 1.30
N GLY A 523 -1.69 -25.05 1.19
CA GLY A 523 -1.72 -26.17 2.12
C GLY A 523 -2.79 -27.21 1.76
N HIS A 524 -2.73 -28.38 2.40
CA HIS A 524 -3.75 -29.42 2.26
C HIS A 524 -4.86 -29.26 3.31
N PRO A 525 -6.08 -29.76 3.02
CA PRO A 525 -7.17 -29.84 3.98
C PRO A 525 -6.80 -30.58 5.25
N THR A 526 -7.26 -30.05 6.37
CA THR A 526 -7.09 -30.63 7.70
C THR A 526 -8.38 -30.52 8.48
N ALA A 527 -8.50 -31.34 9.50
CA ALA A 527 -9.64 -31.35 10.40
C ALA A 527 -9.18 -31.55 11.84
N PRO A 528 -9.90 -30.99 12.84
CA PRO A 528 -9.57 -31.18 14.24
C PRO A 528 -9.76 -32.64 14.66
N GLY A 529 -8.66 -33.39 14.80
CA GLY A 529 -8.67 -34.77 15.27
C GLY A 529 -7.41 -35.57 14.87
N SER A 530 -7.37 -36.83 15.28
CA SER A 530 -6.35 -37.82 14.87
C SER A 530 -6.93 -38.98 14.04
N GLY A 531 -8.23 -38.95 13.77
CA GLY A 531 -8.93 -39.94 12.95
C GLY A 531 -9.01 -39.54 11.48
N PRO A 532 -9.39 -40.48 10.58
CA PRO A 532 -9.78 -40.13 9.22
C PRO A 532 -11.02 -39.23 9.22
N THR A 533 -11.00 -38.15 8.45
CA THR A 533 -12.11 -37.18 8.39
C THR A 533 -12.63 -36.99 6.97
N VAL A 534 -13.90 -36.60 6.84
CA VAL A 534 -14.59 -36.34 5.57
C VAL A 534 -15.01 -34.88 5.50
N ILE A 535 -14.76 -34.23 4.37
CA ILE A 535 -15.13 -32.85 4.06
C ILE A 535 -16.09 -32.91 2.86
N GLY A 536 -17.38 -32.70 3.15
CA GLY A 536 -18.47 -32.83 2.17
C GLY A 536 -18.50 -31.72 1.11
N PRO A 537 -19.44 -31.78 0.16
CA PRO A 537 -19.67 -30.70 -0.82
C PRO A 537 -20.36 -29.48 -0.21
N ASP A 538 -21.12 -29.65 0.87
CA ASP A 538 -21.90 -28.59 1.53
C ASP A 538 -21.08 -27.80 2.57
N GLU A 539 -19.82 -28.17 2.78
CA GLU A 539 -18.92 -27.45 3.68
C GLU A 539 -18.66 -26.04 3.15
N GLN A 540 -18.72 -25.04 4.03
CA GLN A 540 -18.49 -23.64 3.69
C GLN A 540 -17.13 -23.11 4.16
N ARG A 541 -16.47 -23.82 5.09
CA ARG A 541 -15.19 -23.41 5.69
C ARG A 541 -14.28 -24.62 5.91
N VAL A 542 -13.18 -24.70 5.16
CA VAL A 542 -12.22 -25.80 5.24
C VAL A 542 -10.91 -25.30 5.82
N ALA A 543 -10.49 -25.83 6.96
CA ALA A 543 -9.19 -25.53 7.56
C ALA A 543 -8.06 -26.18 6.75
N LEU A 544 -6.91 -25.49 6.65
CA LEU A 544 -5.74 -25.96 5.90
C LEU A 544 -4.52 -26.03 6.84
N GLU A 545 -3.66 -27.04 6.68
CA GLU A 545 -2.42 -27.15 7.48
C GLU A 545 -1.45 -25.99 7.20
N GLY A 546 -1.63 -25.35 6.05
CA GLY A 546 -0.82 -24.26 5.52
C GLY A 546 0.27 -24.76 4.56
N GLY A 547 0.63 -23.89 3.62
CA GLY A 547 1.75 -24.08 2.71
C GLY A 547 2.72 -22.90 2.81
N SER A 548 3.34 -22.52 1.70
CA SER A 548 4.17 -21.31 1.63
C SER A 548 3.40 -20.00 1.88
N TRP A 549 2.06 -20.02 1.89
CA TRP A 549 1.23 -18.88 2.31
C TRP A 549 0.90 -18.87 3.82
N GLY A 550 1.42 -19.83 4.59
CA GLY A 550 1.07 -20.00 6.01
C GLY A 550 -0.28 -20.68 6.22
N ARG A 551 -0.78 -20.65 7.45
CA ARG A 551 -2.07 -21.24 7.83
C ARG A 551 -3.24 -20.43 7.27
N GLY A 552 -4.28 -21.11 6.84
CA GLY A 552 -5.45 -20.48 6.24
C GLY A 552 -6.68 -21.36 6.25
N LEU A 553 -7.76 -20.78 5.74
CA LEU A 553 -9.03 -21.44 5.49
C LEU A 553 -9.39 -21.26 4.02
N LEU A 554 -10.03 -22.25 3.40
CA LEU A 554 -10.84 -22.02 2.23
C LEU A 554 -12.26 -21.70 2.69
N VAL A 555 -12.82 -20.59 2.23
CA VAL A 555 -14.15 -20.08 2.62
C VAL A 555 -15.00 -19.88 1.38
N LEU A 556 -16.24 -20.38 1.40
CA LEU A 556 -17.25 -20.14 0.38
C LEU A 556 -17.97 -18.83 0.68
N GLY A 557 -17.90 -17.87 -0.24
CA GLY A 557 -18.69 -16.64 -0.21
C GLY A 557 -19.55 -16.48 -1.46
N ASP A 558 -20.18 -15.32 -1.61
CA ASP A 558 -21.14 -15.05 -2.69
C ASP A 558 -20.50 -15.14 -4.10
N ASP A 559 -19.26 -14.70 -4.23
CA ASP A 559 -18.42 -14.82 -5.46
C ASP A 559 -17.79 -16.23 -5.63
N GLY A 560 -18.12 -17.19 -4.75
CA GLY A 560 -17.55 -18.53 -4.71
C GLY A 560 -16.40 -18.70 -3.71
N TRP A 561 -15.59 -19.74 -3.93
CA TRP A 561 -14.53 -20.15 -3.03
C TRP A 561 -13.29 -19.25 -3.07
N ARG A 562 -12.82 -18.82 -1.90
CA ARG A 562 -11.59 -18.03 -1.71
C ARG A 562 -10.74 -18.56 -0.56
N TRP A 563 -9.42 -18.37 -0.66
CA TRP A 563 -8.52 -18.60 0.46
C TRP A 563 -8.47 -17.37 1.37
N GLU A 564 -8.52 -17.57 2.67
CA GLU A 564 -8.36 -16.53 3.70
C GLU A 564 -7.24 -16.93 4.68
N PRO A 565 -6.31 -16.04 5.03
CA PRO A 565 -5.29 -16.35 6.03
C PRO A 565 -5.92 -16.50 7.42
N GLN A 566 -5.37 -17.43 8.21
CA GLN A 566 -5.61 -17.42 9.65
C GLN A 566 -4.85 -16.23 10.25
N VAL A 567 -5.51 -15.46 11.13
CA VAL A 567 -4.91 -14.28 11.77
C VAL A 567 -3.63 -14.64 12.50
N ASP A 568 -2.53 -14.03 12.07
CA ASP A 568 -1.21 -14.15 12.68
C ASP A 568 -0.61 -12.76 12.94
N LEU A 569 0.19 -12.64 14.01
CA LEU A 569 0.82 -11.39 14.46
C LEU A 569 2.33 -11.61 14.56
N GLY A 570 3.10 -10.77 13.88
CA GLY A 570 4.55 -10.87 13.87
C GLY A 570 5.26 -9.52 13.77
N PHE A 571 6.57 -9.54 14.01
CA PHE A 571 7.45 -8.38 13.89
C PHE A 571 8.24 -8.35 12.58
N ASP A 572 7.97 -9.30 11.67
CA ASP A 572 8.60 -9.37 10.36
C ASP A 572 8.22 -8.15 9.51
N ARG A 573 9.24 -7.43 9.09
CA ARG A 573 9.08 -6.16 8.38
C ARG A 573 8.81 -6.42 6.90
N THR A 574 7.70 -5.90 6.37
CA THR A 574 7.36 -6.15 4.96
C THR A 574 8.39 -5.48 4.02
N PRO A 575 8.60 -6.00 2.79
CA PRO A 575 9.44 -5.33 1.80
C PRO A 575 9.02 -3.89 1.48
N SER A 576 7.77 -3.54 1.76
CA SER A 576 7.16 -2.24 1.49
C SER A 576 7.15 -1.29 2.68
N ALA A 577 7.63 -1.70 3.86
CA ALA A 577 7.65 -0.89 5.08
C ALA A 577 8.35 0.48 4.93
N ALA A 578 9.29 0.59 3.98
CA ALA A 578 10.03 1.82 3.65
C ALA A 578 9.49 2.57 2.40
N ASN A 579 8.40 2.10 1.78
CA ASN A 579 7.77 2.80 0.67
C ASN A 579 7.33 4.19 1.14
N TRP A 580 7.51 5.23 0.32
CA TRP A 580 7.03 6.58 0.63
C TRP A 580 7.51 7.15 1.99
N THR A 581 8.72 6.80 2.47
CA THR A 581 9.32 7.45 3.67
C THR A 581 10.49 8.39 3.36
N ALA A 582 10.93 8.44 2.09
CA ALA A 582 12.10 9.19 1.66
C ALA A 582 11.87 10.71 1.44
N GLY A 583 10.71 11.24 1.81
CA GLY A 583 10.42 12.67 1.76
C GLY A 583 11.28 13.48 2.75
N ARG A 584 11.63 14.72 2.39
CA ARG A 584 12.31 15.67 3.28
C ARG A 584 11.56 17.02 3.32
N PRO A 585 11.43 17.68 4.48
CA PRO A 585 11.82 17.18 5.82
C PRO A 585 11.04 15.94 6.23
N ALA A 586 11.64 15.11 7.09
CA ALA A 586 10.94 13.96 7.68
C ALA A 586 10.02 14.46 8.81
N PRO A 587 8.80 13.92 8.96
CA PRO A 587 7.90 14.32 10.03
C PRO A 587 8.44 13.92 11.40
N GLN A 588 8.16 14.71 12.43
CA GLN A 588 8.56 14.37 13.80
C GLN A 588 7.83 13.12 14.32
N LEU A 589 6.54 12.93 13.97
CA LEU A 589 5.79 11.69 14.23
C LEU A 589 5.10 11.22 12.95
N ARG A 590 5.17 9.92 12.64
CA ARG A 590 4.36 9.25 11.61
C ARG A 590 3.59 8.08 12.23
N LEU A 591 2.26 8.11 12.12
CA LEU A 591 1.36 6.99 12.37
C LEU A 591 0.90 6.46 11.02
N ARG A 592 1.21 5.21 10.69
CA ARG A 592 1.00 4.65 9.35
C ARG A 592 0.38 3.25 9.41
N VAL A 593 -0.47 2.98 8.42
CA VAL A 593 -0.89 1.63 8.05
C VAL A 593 -0.53 1.36 6.59
N LEU A 594 0.20 0.28 6.32
CA LEU A 594 0.36 -0.28 4.97
C LEU A 594 -0.51 -1.54 4.83
N VAL A 595 -1.12 -1.75 3.68
CA VAL A 595 -1.81 -3.00 3.34
C VAL A 595 -1.18 -3.57 2.07
N THR A 596 -0.63 -4.78 2.17
CA THR A 596 -0.11 -5.53 1.02
C THR A 596 -1.21 -6.43 0.47
N LEU A 597 -1.50 -6.24 -0.81
CA LEU A 597 -2.57 -6.88 -1.56
C LEU A 597 -1.93 -7.71 -2.69
N PRO A 598 -1.49 -8.95 -2.39
CA PRO A 598 -0.82 -9.83 -3.33
C PRO A 598 -1.83 -10.46 -4.28
N TRP A 599 -2.50 -9.66 -5.11
CA TRP A 599 -3.48 -10.18 -6.07
C TRP A 599 -2.81 -10.78 -7.31
N THR A 600 -3.29 -11.94 -7.79
CA THR A 600 -2.87 -12.55 -9.07
C THR A 600 -2.91 -11.54 -10.20
N ALA A 601 -1.91 -11.51 -11.08
CA ALA A 601 -1.91 -10.58 -12.22
C ALA A 601 -3.18 -10.76 -13.07
N ALA A 602 -4.03 -9.74 -13.05
CA ALA A 602 -5.23 -9.64 -13.88
C ALA A 602 -5.03 -8.48 -14.85
N GLU A 603 -5.44 -8.68 -16.10
CA GLU A 603 -5.48 -7.61 -17.09
C GLU A 603 -6.45 -6.50 -16.62
N GLY A 604 -6.14 -5.23 -16.88
CA GLY A 604 -7.01 -4.09 -16.52
C GLY A 604 -6.77 -3.41 -15.16
N ARG A 605 -5.72 -3.77 -14.41
CA ARG A 605 -5.29 -2.97 -13.23
C ARG A 605 -4.57 -1.70 -13.66
N GLU A 606 -5.28 -0.58 -13.55
CA GLU A 606 -4.82 0.75 -13.92
C GLU A 606 -5.51 1.80 -13.04
N VAL A 607 -4.76 2.84 -12.65
CA VAL A 607 -5.31 4.05 -12.05
C VAL A 607 -5.77 5.00 -13.17
N THR A 608 -6.98 4.77 -13.68
CA THR A 608 -7.56 5.58 -14.75
C THR A 608 -7.80 7.03 -14.28
N PRO A 609 -7.91 8.01 -15.20
CA PRO A 609 -8.29 9.38 -14.85
C PRO A 609 -9.64 9.48 -14.11
N GLU A 610 -10.54 8.51 -14.30
CA GLU A 610 -11.85 8.44 -13.66
C GLU A 610 -11.75 7.94 -12.22
N ARG A 611 -11.12 6.77 -11.99
CA ARG A 611 -10.82 6.25 -10.64
C ARG A 611 -10.04 7.26 -9.79
N ARG A 612 -9.17 8.04 -10.45
CA ARG A 612 -8.41 9.13 -9.83
C ARG A 612 -9.26 10.34 -9.42
N ARG A 613 -10.31 10.68 -10.18
CA ARG A 613 -11.28 11.72 -9.80
C ARG A 613 -12.16 11.23 -8.67
N ASP A 614 -12.77 10.04 -8.81
CA ASP A 614 -13.58 9.39 -7.77
C ASP A 614 -12.85 9.35 -6.41
N LEU A 615 -11.60 8.87 -6.40
CA LEU A 615 -10.80 8.87 -5.17
C LEU A 615 -10.60 10.28 -4.61
N LYS A 616 -10.25 11.26 -5.44
CA LYS A 616 -10.03 12.64 -4.99
C LYS A 616 -11.30 13.23 -4.37
N ASP A 617 -12.45 12.95 -4.95
CA ASP A 617 -13.73 13.50 -4.53
C ASP A 617 -14.25 12.77 -3.26
N ARG A 618 -13.89 11.50 -3.06
CA ARG A 618 -14.21 10.71 -1.85
C ARG A 618 -13.26 10.93 -0.67
N LEU A 619 -12.00 11.31 -0.92
CA LEU A 619 -10.98 11.49 0.14
C LEU A 619 -11.37 12.48 1.27
N PRO A 620 -12.00 13.64 1.01
CA PRO A 620 -12.49 14.56 2.05
C PRO A 620 -13.49 13.91 3.03
N PHE A 621 -14.19 12.86 2.59
CA PHE A 621 -15.20 12.13 3.36
C PHE A 621 -14.67 10.80 3.95
N SER A 622 -13.38 10.50 3.73
CA SER A 622 -12.75 9.30 4.29
C SER A 622 -12.62 9.37 5.82
N ARG A 623 -12.59 8.21 6.49
CA ARG A 623 -12.26 8.13 7.93
C ARG A 623 -10.94 8.83 8.25
N LEU A 624 -9.96 8.75 7.36
CA LEU A 624 -8.65 9.40 7.52
C LEU A 624 -8.77 10.92 7.58
N ALA A 625 -9.57 11.54 6.70
CA ALA A 625 -9.87 12.97 6.77
C ALA A 625 -10.64 13.34 8.05
N GLY A 626 -11.56 12.47 8.48
CA GLY A 626 -12.21 12.55 9.79
C GLY A 626 -11.21 12.56 10.94
N ALA A 627 -10.28 11.61 10.98
CA ALA A 627 -9.27 11.49 12.04
C ALA A 627 -8.32 12.70 12.11
N VAL A 628 -7.83 13.22 10.97
CA VAL A 628 -7.03 14.47 10.94
C VAL A 628 -7.82 15.63 11.56
N THR A 629 -9.12 15.71 11.27
CA THR A 629 -10.01 16.76 11.78
C THR A 629 -10.36 16.55 13.26
N THR A 630 -10.52 15.31 13.73
CA THR A 630 -10.78 14.99 15.13
C THR A 630 -9.60 15.37 16.04
N LEU A 631 -8.36 15.24 15.56
CA LEU A 631 -7.15 15.63 16.33
C LEU A 631 -7.08 17.13 16.64
N SER A 632 -7.58 17.99 15.75
CA SER A 632 -7.68 19.44 15.99
C SER A 632 -8.90 19.77 16.86
N LEU A 633 -10.06 19.16 16.57
CA LEU A 633 -11.32 19.43 17.30
C LEU A 633 -11.23 19.04 18.79
N ARG A 634 -10.62 17.90 19.12
CA ARG A 634 -10.34 17.48 20.52
C ARG A 634 -9.48 18.49 21.28
N ARG A 635 -8.74 19.33 20.56
CA ARG A 635 -7.84 20.37 21.05
C ARG A 635 -8.42 21.77 20.92
N GLY A 636 -9.70 21.91 20.55
CA GLY A 636 -10.41 23.19 20.47
C GLY A 636 -10.19 24.00 19.19
N ALA A 637 -9.68 23.39 18.11
CA ALA A 637 -9.48 24.03 16.81
C ALA A 637 -10.24 23.30 15.69
N ASP A 638 -10.94 24.02 14.81
CA ASP A 638 -11.65 23.43 13.66
C ASP A 638 -10.78 23.41 12.40
N LEU A 639 -9.76 22.53 12.40
CA LEU A 639 -8.81 22.41 11.28
C LEU A 639 -9.14 21.14 10.48
N ARG A 640 -9.89 21.31 9.39
CA ARG A 640 -10.46 20.20 8.60
C ARG A 640 -9.55 19.76 7.45
N ALA A 641 -9.46 18.44 7.25
CA ALA A 641 -8.79 17.84 6.08
C ALA A 641 -9.68 17.83 4.82
N ALA A 642 -10.28 18.98 4.48
CA ALA A 642 -11.24 19.09 3.38
C ALA A 642 -10.57 19.12 1.98
N SER A 643 -9.34 19.64 1.88
CA SER A 643 -8.66 19.88 0.60
C SER A 643 -7.55 18.87 0.34
N TRP A 644 -7.85 17.82 -0.42
CA TRP A 644 -6.88 16.80 -0.83
C TRP A 644 -6.24 17.13 -2.17
N ASN A 645 -4.92 17.34 -2.14
CA ASN A 645 -4.09 17.68 -3.30
C ASN A 645 -3.15 16.52 -3.64
N PRO A 646 -2.61 16.43 -4.87
CA PRO A 646 -1.55 15.47 -5.20
C PRO A 646 -0.40 15.58 -4.20
N GLY A 647 -0.10 14.47 -3.53
CA GLY A 647 0.91 14.41 -2.48
C GLY A 647 2.34 14.41 -3.03
N PRO A 648 3.36 14.41 -2.15
CA PRO A 648 4.77 14.51 -2.54
C PRO A 648 5.30 13.30 -3.32
N TYR A 649 4.53 12.21 -3.39
CA TYR A 649 4.90 10.99 -4.12
C TYR A 649 4.24 10.90 -5.50
N ARG A 650 4.72 9.99 -6.34
CA ARG A 650 4.31 9.83 -7.74
C ARG A 650 2.82 9.51 -7.88
N ASN A 651 2.20 10.15 -8.86
CA ASN A 651 0.88 9.81 -9.39
C ASN A 651 1.03 9.40 -10.86
N ALA A 652 0.65 8.17 -11.22
CA ALA A 652 0.68 7.67 -12.59
C ALA A 652 -0.30 6.49 -12.76
N ILE A 653 -0.25 5.81 -13.91
CA ILE A 653 -1.07 4.63 -14.26
C ILE A 653 -0.99 3.50 -13.21
N ASP A 654 0.13 3.43 -12.50
CA ASP A 654 0.52 2.41 -11.53
C ASP A 654 0.54 2.94 -10.09
N SER A 655 0.21 4.22 -9.84
CA SER A 655 0.50 4.86 -8.55
C SER A 655 -0.40 6.04 -8.20
N ILE A 656 -0.68 6.16 -6.90
CA ILE A 656 -1.54 7.17 -6.27
C ILE A 656 -0.77 7.82 -5.12
N SER A 657 -0.95 9.12 -4.95
CA SER A 657 -0.38 9.93 -3.88
C SER A 657 -1.25 11.18 -3.70
N TYR A 658 -1.98 11.27 -2.59
CA TYR A 658 -2.74 12.46 -2.21
C TYR A 658 -2.49 12.81 -0.75
N SER A 659 -2.54 14.10 -0.42
CA SER A 659 -2.39 14.57 0.95
C SER A 659 -3.22 15.81 1.23
N ALA A 660 -3.72 15.91 2.45
CA ALA A 660 -4.27 17.13 3.05
C ALA A 660 -3.33 17.56 4.19
N THR A 661 -2.78 18.76 4.10
CA THR A 661 -1.87 19.32 5.11
C THR A 661 -2.51 20.52 5.79
N VAL A 662 -2.57 20.47 7.12
CA VAL A 662 -2.91 21.59 7.99
C VAL A 662 -1.66 22.43 8.23
N THR A 663 -1.78 23.74 8.02
CA THR A 663 -0.73 24.74 8.24
C THR A 663 -1.24 25.83 9.19
N PRO A 664 -0.45 26.32 10.15
CA PRO A 664 -0.76 27.53 10.91
C PRO A 664 -0.67 28.77 10.01
N PRO A 665 -1.01 29.97 10.54
CA PRO A 665 -0.82 31.24 9.83
C PRO A 665 0.63 31.54 9.40
N ASP A 666 1.62 30.85 9.98
CA ASP A 666 3.04 30.97 9.60
C ASP A 666 3.41 30.14 8.35
N GLY A 667 2.47 29.36 7.81
CA GLY A 667 2.63 28.56 6.60
C GLY A 667 3.47 27.28 6.75
N ARG A 668 3.96 26.94 7.96
CA ARG A 668 4.70 25.69 8.15
C ARG A 668 3.76 24.48 8.13
N PRO A 669 4.14 23.33 7.55
CA PRO A 669 3.37 22.10 7.71
C PRO A 669 3.31 21.71 9.20
N ALA A 670 2.10 21.51 9.73
CA ALA A 670 1.89 21.08 11.11
C ALA A 670 1.46 19.61 11.18
N LEU A 671 0.37 19.27 10.51
CA LEU A 671 -0.23 17.94 10.48
C LEU A 671 -0.59 17.57 9.04
N THR A 672 -0.23 16.37 8.58
CA THR A 672 -0.57 15.89 7.23
C THR A 672 -1.27 14.55 7.32
N GLY A 673 -2.47 14.45 6.74
CA GLY A 673 -3.03 13.17 6.32
C GLY A 673 -2.59 12.86 4.89
N ALA A 674 -2.13 11.64 4.63
CA ALA A 674 -1.70 11.22 3.29
C ALA A 674 -2.18 9.80 2.95
N VAL A 675 -2.47 9.59 1.67
CA VAL A 675 -2.77 8.29 1.09
C VAL A 675 -1.86 8.02 -0.11
N MET A 676 -1.39 6.79 -0.22
CA MET A 676 -0.58 6.32 -1.33
C MET A 676 -1.04 4.93 -1.78
N ALA A 677 -0.93 4.65 -3.07
CA ALA A 677 -1.04 3.29 -3.59
C ALA A 677 -0.01 3.06 -4.68
N ALA A 678 0.44 1.82 -4.84
CA ALA A 678 1.25 1.38 -5.96
C ALA A 678 0.80 -0.02 -6.41
N LEU A 679 0.61 -0.19 -7.71
CA LEU A 679 0.38 -1.46 -8.38
C LEU A 679 1.68 -2.28 -8.50
N PRO A 680 1.61 -3.58 -8.81
CA PRO A 680 2.79 -4.43 -8.96
C PRO A 680 3.74 -3.93 -10.05
N GLY A 681 5.04 -4.03 -9.80
CA GLY A 681 6.11 -3.64 -10.72
C GLY A 681 7.46 -4.22 -10.32
N ALA A 682 8.52 -3.87 -11.03
CA ALA A 682 9.84 -4.52 -10.88
C ALA A 682 10.46 -4.46 -9.46
N LEU A 683 10.10 -3.45 -8.66
CA LEU A 683 10.56 -3.27 -7.27
C LEU A 683 9.52 -3.68 -6.22
N GLN A 684 8.30 -4.03 -6.64
CA GLN A 684 7.16 -4.22 -5.74
C GLN A 684 6.26 -5.34 -6.30
N PRO A 685 6.36 -6.59 -5.80
CA PRO A 685 5.69 -7.75 -6.42
C PRO A 685 4.18 -7.83 -6.18
N SER A 686 3.59 -6.86 -5.48
CA SER A 686 2.18 -6.88 -5.04
C SER A 686 1.62 -5.46 -5.02
N THR A 687 0.30 -5.32 -5.13
CA THR A 687 -0.33 -4.02 -4.89
C THR A 687 -0.10 -3.65 -3.43
N VAL A 688 0.27 -2.41 -3.14
CA VAL A 688 0.38 -1.90 -1.77
C VAL A 688 -0.38 -0.59 -1.68
N THR A 689 -1.25 -0.49 -0.69
CA THR A 689 -1.92 0.74 -0.30
C THR A 689 -1.40 1.20 1.06
N CYS A 690 -1.45 2.50 1.31
CA CYS A 690 -0.92 3.12 2.52
C CYS A 690 -1.76 4.33 2.88
N ALA A 691 -2.06 4.46 4.16
CA ALA A 691 -2.65 5.65 4.76
C ALA A 691 -1.82 6.04 5.98
N GLU A 692 -1.53 7.32 6.13
CA GLU A 692 -0.79 7.83 7.27
C GLU A 692 -1.31 9.19 7.74
N ILE A 693 -1.10 9.46 9.03
CA ILE A 693 -1.16 10.80 9.61
C ILE A 693 0.21 11.09 10.21
N ALA A 694 0.76 12.27 9.89
CA ALA A 694 2.09 12.67 10.30
C ALA A 694 2.09 14.07 10.93
N ILE A 695 2.64 14.21 12.13
CA ILE A 695 2.98 15.50 12.73
C ILE A 695 4.32 15.92 12.12
N GLN A 696 4.29 16.96 11.30
CA GLN A 696 5.46 17.43 10.55
C GLN A 696 6.44 18.19 11.46
N ASP A 697 5.90 19.14 12.24
CA ASP A 697 6.63 19.99 13.19
C ASP A 697 5.71 20.23 14.40
N THR A 698 6.12 19.79 15.60
CA THR A 698 5.34 19.96 16.84
C THR A 698 5.22 21.41 17.28
N ALA A 699 6.15 22.29 16.92
CA ALA A 699 6.04 23.73 17.19
C ALA A 699 5.08 24.41 16.22
N ALA A 700 5.03 23.97 14.96
CA ALA A 700 3.96 24.36 14.04
C ALA A 700 2.60 23.82 14.51
N TRP A 701 2.54 22.57 14.99
CA TRP A 701 1.31 22.00 15.54
C TRP A 701 0.82 22.76 16.78
N ALA A 702 1.70 23.10 17.72
CA ALA A 702 1.35 23.99 18.84
C ALA A 702 0.82 25.36 18.37
N ALA A 703 1.41 25.94 17.33
CA ALA A 703 0.99 27.23 16.77
C ALA A 703 -0.34 27.17 15.99
N ALA A 704 -0.81 25.98 15.60
CA ALA A 704 -2.13 25.78 15.00
C ALA A 704 -3.25 25.63 16.05
N LEU A 705 -2.90 25.45 17.32
CA LEU A 705 -3.82 25.09 18.41
C LEU A 705 -4.02 26.24 19.41
N PRO A 706 -5.05 26.19 20.27
CA PRO A 706 -5.19 27.11 21.39
C PRO A 706 -3.96 27.08 22.32
N PRO A 707 -3.55 28.22 22.89
CA PRO A 707 -2.39 28.27 23.79
C PRO A 707 -2.54 27.34 25.00
N GLY A 708 -1.47 26.59 25.30
CA GLY A 708 -1.41 25.67 26.45
C GLY A 708 -1.94 24.26 26.18
N THR A 709 -2.47 23.97 24.98
CA THR A 709 -2.93 22.63 24.63
C THR A 709 -1.77 21.67 24.35
N SER A 710 -1.89 20.41 24.80
CA SER A 710 -0.89 19.37 24.57
C SER A 710 -0.80 18.96 23.09
N THR A 711 0.42 18.92 22.57
CA THR A 711 0.74 18.40 21.23
C THR A 711 0.99 16.89 21.19
N ARG A 712 1.17 16.23 22.36
CA ARG A 712 1.28 14.77 22.44
C ARG A 712 -0.07 14.13 22.10
N LEU A 713 -0.03 12.99 21.42
CA LEU A 713 -1.22 12.19 21.11
C LEU A 713 -1.51 11.21 22.23
N THR A 714 -2.77 11.01 22.61
CA THR A 714 -3.14 9.92 23.53
C THR A 714 -3.12 8.57 22.81
N LEU A 715 -3.04 7.46 23.57
CA LEU A 715 -3.08 6.13 22.98
C LEU A 715 -4.44 5.82 22.29
N GLU A 716 -5.54 6.38 22.81
CA GLU A 716 -6.86 6.36 22.19
C GLU A 716 -6.87 7.09 20.83
N GLU A 717 -6.21 8.25 20.74
CA GLU A 717 -6.04 8.97 19.47
C GLU A 717 -5.17 8.19 18.47
N VAL A 718 -4.09 7.56 18.93
CA VAL A 718 -3.27 6.67 18.09
C VAL A 718 -4.11 5.51 17.55
N GLN A 719 -4.93 4.86 18.37
CA GLN A 719 -5.85 3.81 17.93
C GLN A 719 -6.87 4.34 16.92
N HIS A 720 -7.47 5.52 17.16
CA HIS A 720 -8.42 6.14 16.24
C HIS A 720 -7.78 6.42 14.87
N VAL A 721 -6.58 6.99 14.85
CA VAL A 721 -5.80 7.28 13.64
C VAL A 721 -5.45 6.00 12.88
N LEU A 722 -4.99 4.95 13.56
CA LEU A 722 -4.63 3.68 12.92
C LEU A 722 -5.87 2.95 12.38
N LEU A 723 -7.01 2.98 13.08
CA LEU A 723 -8.25 2.39 12.60
C LEU A 723 -8.74 3.09 11.32
N ALA A 724 -8.76 4.42 11.33
CA ALA A 724 -9.12 5.25 10.19
C ALA A 724 -8.17 5.06 8.99
N SER A 725 -6.86 4.91 9.28
CA SER A 725 -5.84 4.63 8.27
C SER A 725 -6.01 3.23 7.67
N TRP A 726 -6.22 2.20 8.50
CA TRP A 726 -6.47 0.83 8.04
C TRP A 726 -7.72 0.78 7.15
N GLU A 727 -8.85 1.31 7.60
CA GLU A 727 -10.10 1.33 6.80
C GLU A 727 -9.89 2.05 5.46
N THR A 728 -9.19 3.19 5.46
CA THR A 728 -8.91 3.94 4.23
C THR A 728 -7.98 3.15 3.29
N ALA A 729 -6.93 2.53 3.82
CA ALA A 729 -5.98 1.75 3.03
C ALA A 729 -6.55 0.41 2.53
N ALA A 730 -7.45 -0.22 3.29
CA ALA A 730 -8.07 -1.49 2.93
C ALA A 730 -9.34 -1.35 2.09
N ASN A 731 -10.16 -0.32 2.29
CA ASN A 731 -11.48 -0.24 1.65
C ASN A 731 -11.54 0.84 0.55
N LEU A 732 -10.99 2.03 0.79
CA LEU A 732 -11.07 3.14 -0.17
C LEU A 732 -10.02 3.02 -1.28
N LEU A 733 -8.76 2.80 -0.93
CA LEU A 733 -7.66 2.80 -1.90
C LEU A 733 -7.69 1.62 -2.90
N PRO A 734 -8.15 0.40 -2.56
CA PRO A 734 -8.24 -0.71 -3.52
C PRO A 734 -9.23 -0.45 -4.67
N ALA A 735 -10.35 0.22 -4.41
CA ALA A 735 -11.31 0.60 -5.44
C ALA A 735 -10.73 1.62 -6.46
N ALA A 736 -9.70 2.38 -6.08
CA ALA A 736 -9.03 3.32 -6.96
C ALA A 736 -8.01 2.67 -7.92
N VAL A 737 -7.72 1.37 -7.76
CA VAL A 737 -6.69 0.64 -8.52
C VAL A 737 -7.22 -0.61 -9.26
N CYS A 738 -8.40 -1.11 -8.91
CA CYS A 738 -9.05 -2.28 -9.51
C CYS A 738 -10.57 -2.18 -9.38
N ASP A 739 -11.33 -2.71 -10.34
CA ASP A 739 -12.78 -2.89 -10.17
C ASP A 739 -13.07 -3.97 -9.11
N THR A 740 -14.26 -3.91 -8.53
CA THR A 740 -14.66 -4.63 -7.30
C THR A 740 -14.91 -6.13 -7.47
N THR A 741 -14.55 -6.74 -8.60
CA THR A 741 -14.58 -8.22 -8.75
C THR A 741 -13.40 -8.84 -8.00
N THR A 742 -13.66 -9.38 -6.81
CA THR A 742 -12.68 -9.82 -5.80
C THR A 742 -11.49 -10.59 -6.41
N PRO A 743 -10.32 -9.94 -6.62
CA PRO A 743 -9.23 -10.57 -7.34
C PRO A 743 -8.52 -11.60 -6.46
N ARG A 744 -8.23 -12.78 -7.04
CA ARG A 744 -7.62 -13.90 -6.31
C ARG A 744 -6.26 -13.56 -5.72
N TRP A 745 -5.92 -14.18 -4.60
CA TRP A 745 -4.61 -14.07 -3.97
C TRP A 745 -3.54 -14.85 -4.73
N ALA A 746 -2.32 -14.32 -4.71
CA ALA A 746 -1.07 -14.93 -5.15
C ALA A 746 -0.06 -15.10 -3.99
N GLY A 747 -0.48 -14.74 -2.77
CA GLY A 747 0.27 -14.79 -1.52
C GLY A 747 -0.62 -14.38 -0.35
N PRO A 748 -0.13 -14.47 0.90
CA PRO A 748 -0.89 -14.02 2.06
C PRO A 748 -0.97 -12.48 2.12
N PRO A 749 -2.17 -11.87 2.21
CA PRO A 749 -2.29 -10.43 2.43
C PRO A 749 -1.86 -10.05 3.84
N THR A 750 -1.27 -8.85 3.99
CA THR A 750 -0.74 -8.36 5.27
C THR A 750 -1.10 -6.90 5.52
N VAL A 751 -1.28 -6.55 6.79
CA VAL A 751 -1.45 -5.18 7.27
C VAL A 751 -0.32 -4.85 8.23
N GLU A 752 0.49 -3.85 7.93
CA GLU A 752 1.60 -3.40 8.78
C GLU A 752 1.24 -2.08 9.46
N LEU A 753 1.11 -2.10 10.79
CA LEU A 753 0.88 -0.92 11.63
C LEU A 753 2.25 -0.39 12.09
N ARG A 754 2.48 0.92 11.99
CA ARG A 754 3.78 1.53 12.33
C ARG A 754 3.62 2.87 13.04
N LEU A 755 4.38 3.05 14.12
CA LEU A 755 4.59 4.32 14.83
C LEU A 755 6.07 4.67 14.72
N THR A 756 6.41 5.82 14.13
CA THR A 756 7.81 6.25 14.00
C THR A 756 7.98 7.69 14.46
N ALA A 757 8.94 7.92 15.35
CA ALA A 757 9.52 9.23 15.60
C ALA A 757 10.69 9.44 14.63
N GLU A 758 10.58 10.41 13.72
CA GLU A 758 11.61 10.72 12.71
C GLU A 758 12.20 12.12 12.94
N GLY A 759 13.26 12.45 12.20
CA GLY A 759 13.95 13.72 12.39
C GLY A 759 15.17 13.92 11.50
N PRO A 760 15.89 15.04 11.68
CA PRO A 760 17.14 15.33 10.99
C PRO A 760 18.15 14.20 11.21
N HIS A 761 18.80 13.73 10.13
CA HIS A 761 19.69 12.55 10.20
C HIS A 761 21.01 12.82 10.95
N ASP A 762 21.28 14.08 11.27
CA ASP A 762 22.39 14.60 12.06
C ASP A 762 22.05 14.72 13.56
N GLN A 763 20.82 14.40 13.97
CA GLN A 763 20.37 14.41 15.37
C GLN A 763 19.91 13.02 15.85
N PRO A 764 20.03 12.70 17.15
CA PRO A 764 19.40 11.51 17.71
C PRO A 764 17.89 11.54 17.49
N ARG A 765 17.28 10.41 17.11
CA ARG A 765 15.82 10.30 17.05
C ARG A 765 15.24 10.42 18.46
N ALA A 766 14.13 11.15 18.59
CA ALA A 766 13.37 11.20 19.83
C ALA A 766 12.71 9.83 20.13
N GLY A 767 12.44 9.56 21.40
CA GLY A 767 11.58 8.45 21.81
C GLY A 767 10.11 8.75 21.50
N LEU A 768 9.32 7.71 21.22
CA LEU A 768 7.88 7.86 20.94
C LEU A 768 7.11 8.45 22.13
N ASP A 769 7.54 8.19 23.36
CA ASP A 769 7.05 8.83 24.60
C ASP A 769 7.06 10.37 24.57
N THR A 770 7.97 11.00 23.83
CA THR A 770 8.03 12.47 23.69
C THR A 770 6.88 13.03 22.86
N LEU A 771 6.24 12.19 22.02
CA LEU A 771 5.24 12.56 21.01
C LEU A 771 3.88 11.88 21.25
N ILE A 772 3.86 10.77 21.96
CA ILE A 772 2.69 9.97 22.34
C ILE A 772 2.67 9.84 23.86
N ASP A 773 1.49 9.92 24.48
CA ASP A 773 1.34 9.63 25.89
C ASP A 773 1.27 8.12 26.16
N LEU A 774 2.40 7.58 26.60
CA LEU A 774 2.60 6.19 26.98
C LEU A 774 2.56 5.97 28.51
N SER A 775 2.24 7.01 29.29
CA SER A 775 2.31 6.96 30.77
C SER A 775 1.37 5.93 31.41
N GLY A 776 0.26 5.59 30.75
CA GLY A 776 -0.70 4.58 31.20
C GLY A 776 -0.29 3.12 30.97
N LEU A 777 0.89 2.85 30.37
CA LEU A 777 1.33 1.50 29.98
C LEU A 777 2.25 0.79 30.99
N GLY A 778 2.35 1.33 32.21
CA GLY A 778 3.24 0.79 33.24
C GLY A 778 4.74 1.02 32.95
N PRO A 779 5.62 0.49 33.82
CA PRO A 779 7.07 0.59 33.65
C PRO A 779 7.56 -0.23 32.44
N THR A 780 8.62 0.23 31.80
CA THR A 780 9.34 -0.48 30.72
C THR A 780 10.77 -0.80 31.16
N ASP A 781 11.29 -1.95 30.73
CA ASP A 781 12.67 -2.39 30.96
C ASP A 781 13.67 -1.74 29.97
N ARG A 782 13.18 -0.97 29.01
CA ARG A 782 13.94 -0.38 27.90
C ARG A 782 13.81 1.13 27.85
N GLY A 783 14.79 1.79 27.24
CA GLY A 783 14.64 3.18 26.82
C GLY A 783 13.56 3.31 25.74
N SER A 784 12.82 4.42 25.75
CA SER A 784 11.73 4.69 24.80
C SER A 784 12.18 4.50 23.34
N PRO A 785 11.53 3.60 22.57
CA PRO A 785 11.92 3.35 21.19
C PRO A 785 11.50 4.51 20.28
N SER A 786 12.29 4.78 19.25
CA SER A 786 11.93 5.73 18.17
C SER A 786 11.03 5.13 17.09
N GLU A 787 10.78 3.81 17.14
CA GLU A 787 10.00 3.08 16.15
C GLU A 787 9.35 1.87 16.82
N MET A 788 8.06 1.67 16.58
CA MET A 788 7.30 0.45 16.91
C MET A 788 6.56 0.00 15.64
N ALA A 789 6.49 -1.30 15.40
CA ALA A 789 5.74 -1.86 14.29
C ALA A 789 5.21 -3.26 14.60
N VAL A 790 4.09 -3.63 13.98
CA VAL A 790 3.55 -4.99 13.97
C VAL A 790 2.94 -5.29 12.59
N THR A 791 3.23 -6.48 12.09
CA THR A 791 2.67 -7.02 10.85
C THR A 791 1.59 -8.04 11.20
N ILE A 792 0.43 -7.89 10.57
CA ILE A 792 -0.76 -8.71 10.77
C ILE A 792 -1.03 -9.46 9.47
N THR A 793 -0.93 -10.78 9.47
CA THR A 793 -1.35 -11.60 8.32
C THR A 793 -2.85 -11.84 8.46
N VAL A 794 -3.66 -11.19 7.61
CA VAL A 794 -5.12 -11.19 7.72
C VAL A 794 -5.79 -10.79 6.41
N SER A 795 -7.03 -11.24 6.19
CA SER A 795 -7.88 -10.69 5.13
C SER A 795 -8.00 -9.17 5.31
N PRO A 796 -7.76 -8.34 4.28
CA PRO A 796 -7.90 -6.90 4.40
C PRO A 796 -9.37 -6.46 4.50
N MET A 797 -10.30 -7.31 4.03
CA MET A 797 -11.75 -7.05 3.94
C MET A 797 -12.50 -7.36 5.25
N LEU A 798 -11.95 -6.97 6.41
CA LEU A 798 -12.62 -7.16 7.71
C LEU A 798 -13.80 -6.21 7.90
N GLY A 799 -14.85 -6.67 8.58
CA GLY A 799 -15.89 -5.78 9.09
C GLY A 799 -15.36 -4.83 10.18
N ASP A 800 -16.00 -3.68 10.38
CA ASP A 800 -15.52 -2.64 11.29
C ASP A 800 -15.33 -3.13 12.75
N THR A 801 -16.23 -3.97 13.23
CA THR A 801 -16.15 -4.60 14.58
C THR A 801 -14.96 -5.53 14.71
N GLU A 802 -14.67 -6.33 13.67
CA GLU A 802 -13.54 -7.26 13.65
C GLU A 802 -12.22 -6.51 13.53
N ARG A 803 -12.15 -5.52 12.63
CA ARG A 803 -10.99 -4.63 12.43
C ARG A 803 -10.62 -3.91 13.73
N ARG A 804 -11.60 -3.41 14.49
CA ARG A 804 -11.39 -2.75 15.78
C ARG A 804 -10.85 -3.71 16.85
N LYS A 805 -11.42 -4.91 16.98
CA LYS A 805 -10.93 -5.94 17.91
C LYS A 805 -9.50 -6.36 17.58
N LEU A 806 -9.21 -6.62 16.30
CA LEU A 806 -7.89 -7.03 15.85
C LEU A 806 -6.84 -5.92 16.02
N LEU A 807 -7.21 -4.66 15.76
CA LEU A 807 -6.33 -3.51 16.01
C LEU A 807 -5.92 -3.41 17.47
N ARG A 808 -6.86 -3.52 18.44
CA ARG A 808 -6.54 -3.52 19.88
C ARG A 808 -5.54 -4.63 20.21
N ARG A 809 -5.84 -5.87 19.83
CA ARG A 809 -4.95 -7.02 20.06
C ARG A 809 -3.56 -6.86 19.44
N ALA A 810 -3.48 -6.29 18.24
CA ALA A 810 -2.21 -6.02 17.56
C ALA A 810 -1.42 -4.89 18.24
N LEU A 811 -2.09 -3.84 18.73
CA LEU A 811 -1.47 -2.78 19.53
C LEU A 811 -0.89 -3.31 20.84
N VAL A 812 -1.64 -4.14 21.58
CA VAL A 812 -1.12 -4.81 22.79
C VAL A 812 0.12 -5.63 22.47
N HIS A 813 0.06 -6.48 21.44
CA HIS A 813 1.19 -7.30 21.01
C HIS A 813 2.42 -6.45 20.63
N MET A 814 2.21 -5.33 19.92
CA MET A 814 3.25 -4.37 19.59
C MET A 814 3.87 -3.73 20.83
N LEU A 815 3.06 -3.24 21.77
CA LEU A 815 3.53 -2.61 23.00
C LEU A 815 4.35 -3.58 23.86
N GLN A 816 3.86 -4.81 24.04
CA GLN A 816 4.55 -5.88 24.76
C GLN A 816 5.89 -6.25 24.11
N GLY A 817 5.94 -6.43 22.78
CA GLY A 817 7.18 -6.74 22.05
C GLY A 817 8.28 -5.66 22.16
N PHE A 818 7.87 -4.41 22.39
CA PHE A 818 8.75 -3.25 22.51
C PHE A 818 9.05 -2.81 23.96
N GLY A 819 8.58 -3.55 24.98
CA GLY A 819 8.99 -3.40 26.39
C GLY A 819 7.87 -3.02 27.38
N HIS A 820 6.67 -2.72 26.90
CA HIS A 820 5.50 -2.45 27.77
C HIS A 820 4.79 -3.76 28.10
N VAL A 821 5.41 -4.59 28.93
CA VAL A 821 4.95 -5.96 29.22
C VAL A 821 3.62 -6.05 29.97
N GLU A 822 3.22 -4.98 30.66
CA GLU A 822 1.95 -4.88 31.39
C GLU A 822 0.79 -4.35 30.54
N ALA A 823 1.02 -4.03 29.26
CA ALA A 823 -0.05 -3.57 28.36
C ALA A 823 -1.11 -4.66 28.13
N ASP A 824 -2.39 -4.31 28.22
CA ASP A 824 -3.55 -5.18 27.98
C ASP A 824 -4.62 -4.50 27.10
N GLU A 825 -5.68 -5.24 26.74
CA GLU A 825 -6.78 -4.69 25.92
C GLU A 825 -7.74 -3.79 26.69
N HIS A 826 -7.74 -3.82 28.03
CA HIS A 826 -8.59 -2.98 28.88
C HIS A 826 -8.05 -1.55 28.98
N LEU A 827 -6.73 -1.36 28.89
CA LEU A 827 -6.04 -0.07 28.75
C LEU A 827 -6.28 0.61 27.38
N LEU A 828 -7.00 -0.04 26.46
CA LEU A 828 -7.30 0.43 25.09
C LEU A 828 -8.81 0.58 24.80
N VAL A 829 -9.66 0.60 25.84
CA VAL A 829 -11.13 0.68 25.72
C VAL A 829 -11.59 2.07 25.29
#